data_AF-A0A7X7U3X0-F1
#
_entry.id   AF-A0A7X7U3X0-F1
#
_cell.length_a   1.000
_cell.length_b   1.000
_cell.length_c   1.000
_cell.angle_alpha   90.00
_cell.angle_beta   90.00
_cell.angle_gamma   90.00
#
_symmetry.space_group_name_H-M   'P 1'
#
loop_
_entity.id
_entity.type
_entity.pdbx_description
1 polymer ?
#
loop_
_entity_poly.entity_id
_entity_poly.type
_entity_poly.pdbx_seq_one_letter_code
_entity_poly.pdbx_strand_id
1 'polypeptide(L)'
;MIHTVTRKIADERHGGQADASTGCAVRGAPYEDVIVKKPWGYEYLVFENEHVAIWMLQIVRKRRTSMHCHPRKRTGLILLSGDARFHHLEGSIPLGRMGVVNIEAGAFHSTEAASTLPIDPVSENGIWVMEIESPPLKEDLCRMSDAYGRAGATYEGADHMVPHPTEILRLQEPEEGETLLRRTFQNLVFTVRKGAIRRDRNCPSPESLVAVIGRDSSRQYANPLMEVGRVSSFAEFQESTKGDCFEGVTVLTIEQENKVVKISDYIASTIADLGVRHVFGVCGGGAMHLVDSFGGSDRMEYIATHHEQAAAMAAEGYARISGVPGATLVTSGPGGTNAITGVYGAWVDSIPAIFVSGQVTRDTLIGQTGLRQFGIQEGNIIDIVRPITKYAVTITDPDTIRYHVEKACHLATTGRPGPVWIDVPLDVQNKLVNPEALRGYTPDEPSTPCTEYVLSGLVAQCAEMLAQAKRPVLIYGYGVRLARAEDSLRDLVQRVQIPCVSSWTTSDIIPTADENYVGRSGIMGDRAGNFAVQNADLVLIVGSRMSIPQVGYNYKLFARGARKIMVDIDEIELRKPSLRPDLPICADAGRFLQSLLAKIEADGVSLAIDPWRTRCRTWKEKYPVCLPEYRDNQDKVNSFHFVDRLSERLGSDAVVVTDMGTSFTCTMQTFRTKAGQRLFTSSGFSSMGFGLPGAIGACFAQGRRKTILITGDGGLQMNIQEFQTVAHHRLPLIIFVLNNEGYLTIKLMQQNHFGRYVGSDPSSGLTCPDIVKLAQAYGIESERIGDQKTLDERLDAVLAHPGPYVCEILMPPEQPLIPRVSSLKLPDGRIVSKPMEDLYPFLDREEFRENMIVDPVEILNH
;
A
#
# COMPACT_ATOMS: atom_id res chain seq x y z
N MET A 1 -35.10 4.84 17.31
CA MET A 1 -36.19 4.42 16.41
C MET A 1 -35.75 3.11 15.79
N ILE A 2 -36.28 2.00 16.32
CA ILE A 2 -35.90 0.63 15.95
C ILE A 2 -36.80 0.22 14.78
N HIS A 3 -36.19 -0.06 13.62
CA HIS A 3 -36.91 -0.53 12.44
C HIS A 3 -37.20 -2.03 12.57
N THR A 4 -38.44 -2.36 12.94
CA THR A 4 -39.02 -3.70 12.79
C THR A 4 -39.42 -3.89 11.32
N VAL A 5 -38.82 -4.85 10.62
CA VAL A 5 -39.22 -5.21 9.25
C VAL A 5 -40.17 -6.41 9.34
N THR A 6 -41.43 -6.25 8.88
CA THR A 6 -42.45 -7.32 8.89
C THR A 6 -43.11 -7.54 7.52
N ARG A 7 -43.05 -8.82 7.07
CA ARG A 7 -43.97 -9.66 6.26
C ARG A 7 -44.42 -9.28 4.82
N LYS A 8 -44.16 -10.22 3.88
CA LYS A 8 -45.12 -11.14 3.18
C LYS A 8 -44.30 -12.06 2.25
N ILE A 9 -44.46 -13.39 2.23
CA ILE A 9 -45.44 -14.16 1.43
C ILE A 9 -45.44 -15.61 1.96
N ALA A 10 -46.63 -16.12 2.30
CA ALA A 10 -46.91 -17.55 2.39
C ALA A 10 -48.20 -17.77 1.62
N ASP A 11 -48.10 -18.42 0.47
CA ASP A 11 -49.09 -19.30 -0.16
C ASP A 11 -48.72 -19.46 -1.62
N GLU A 12 -48.10 -20.58 -1.98
CA GLU A 12 -48.44 -21.33 -3.17
C GLU A 12 -47.82 -22.74 -3.08
N ARG A 13 -48.70 -23.73 -2.92
CA ARG A 13 -48.39 -25.16 -2.94
C ARG A 13 -47.95 -25.53 -4.35
N HIS A 14 -46.77 -26.12 -4.53
CA HIS A 14 -46.50 -27.04 -5.63
C HIS A 14 -45.77 -28.26 -5.09
N GLY A 15 -46.44 -29.42 -5.21
CA GLY A 15 -45.92 -30.71 -4.81
C GLY A 15 -44.85 -31.19 -5.77
N GLY A 16 -43.75 -31.68 -5.20
CA GLY A 16 -42.74 -32.46 -5.89
C GLY A 16 -42.14 -33.44 -4.89
N GLN A 17 -42.35 -34.73 -5.11
CA GLN A 17 -41.67 -35.81 -4.40
C GLN A 17 -40.16 -35.66 -4.62
N ALA A 18 -39.38 -35.62 -3.53
CA ALA A 18 -37.93 -35.74 -3.57
C ALA A 18 -37.50 -36.98 -2.79
N ASP A 19 -36.70 -37.79 -3.47
CA ASP A 19 -36.19 -39.10 -3.10
C ASP A 19 -35.49 -39.14 -1.75
N ALA A 20 -35.79 -40.19 -1.00
CA ALA A 20 -35.10 -40.56 0.23
C ALA A 20 -33.84 -41.37 -0.13
N SER A 21 -32.69 -40.72 -0.31
CA SER A 21 -31.39 -41.38 -0.12
C SER A 21 -30.24 -40.36 -0.06
N THR A 22 -29.79 -40.06 1.16
CA THR A 22 -28.38 -39.83 1.58
C THR A 22 -28.41 -39.30 3.00
N GLY A 23 -28.57 -40.22 3.95
CA GLY A 23 -28.36 -39.92 5.36
C GLY A 23 -26.87 -39.81 5.66
N CYS A 24 -26.45 -38.68 6.21
CA CYS A 24 -25.43 -38.63 7.26
C CYS A 24 -25.73 -37.42 8.14
N ALA A 25 -26.70 -37.58 9.04
CA ALA A 25 -26.97 -36.61 10.10
C ALA A 25 -26.04 -36.90 11.27
N VAL A 26 -25.05 -36.04 11.51
CA VAL A 26 -24.27 -36.05 12.75
C VAL A 26 -25.11 -35.39 13.84
N ARG A 27 -25.93 -36.17 14.54
CA ARG A 27 -26.47 -35.76 15.84
C ARG A 27 -25.35 -35.83 16.87
N GLY A 28 -25.03 -34.70 17.52
CA GLY A 28 -24.28 -34.67 18.78
C GLY A 28 -22.77 -34.38 18.72
N ALA A 29 -22.27 -33.55 17.80
CA ALA A 29 -20.89 -33.06 17.90
C ALA A 29 -20.77 -32.02 19.05
N PRO A 30 -19.82 -32.16 20.01
CA PRO A 30 -19.64 -31.21 21.09
C PRO A 30 -18.96 -29.95 20.57
N TYR A 31 -19.73 -28.87 20.40
CA TYR A 31 -19.21 -27.57 19.99
C TYR A 31 -18.48 -26.82 21.12
N GLU A 32 -18.54 -27.37 22.34
CA GLU A 32 -18.06 -26.73 23.56
C GLU A 32 -16.56 -26.46 23.55
N ASP A 33 -15.74 -27.20 22.80
CA ASP A 33 -14.27 -27.10 22.83
C ASP A 33 -13.60 -26.93 21.45
N VAL A 34 -14.37 -26.49 20.44
CA VAL A 34 -13.86 -26.37 19.07
C VAL A 34 -14.16 -25.01 18.47
N ILE A 35 -13.28 -24.55 17.57
CA ILE A 35 -13.63 -23.51 16.61
C ILE A 35 -14.07 -24.19 15.31
N VAL A 36 -15.14 -23.69 14.71
CA VAL A 36 -15.66 -24.16 13.42
C VAL A 36 -15.11 -23.25 12.32
N LYS A 37 -14.20 -23.77 11.50
CA LYS A 37 -13.64 -23.03 10.36
C LYS A 37 -14.71 -22.80 9.30
N LYS A 38 -14.74 -21.60 8.74
CA LYS A 38 -15.68 -21.17 7.70
C LYS A 38 -14.92 -20.57 6.51
N PRO A 39 -15.50 -20.59 5.29
CA PRO A 39 -14.91 -19.90 4.14
C PRO A 39 -14.69 -18.39 4.33
N TRP A 40 -15.42 -17.78 5.26
CA TRP A 40 -15.35 -16.36 5.60
C TRP A 40 -14.58 -16.06 6.89
N GLY A 41 -14.09 -17.08 7.61
CA GLY A 41 -13.40 -16.92 8.89
C GLY A 41 -13.62 -18.12 9.82
N TYR A 42 -14.12 -17.89 11.02
CA TYR A 42 -14.47 -18.97 11.95
C TYR A 42 -15.52 -18.52 12.96
N GLU A 43 -16.14 -19.49 13.64
CA GLU A 43 -17.04 -19.23 14.76
C GLU A 43 -16.85 -20.23 15.89
N TYR A 44 -17.29 -19.87 17.09
CA TYR A 44 -17.26 -20.74 18.26
C TYR A 44 -18.42 -20.43 19.22
N LEU A 45 -18.80 -21.42 20.04
CA LEU A 45 -19.88 -21.30 21.01
C LEU A 45 -19.37 -20.57 22.26
N VAL A 46 -20.07 -19.53 22.72
CA VAL A 46 -19.71 -18.76 23.92
C VAL A 46 -20.49 -19.23 25.15
N PHE A 47 -21.77 -19.58 24.95
CA PHE A 47 -22.75 -19.93 25.98
C PHE A 47 -23.89 -20.73 25.36
N GLU A 48 -24.40 -21.74 26.05
CA GLU A 48 -25.60 -22.47 25.65
C GLU A 48 -26.40 -22.89 26.88
N ASN A 49 -27.72 -22.78 26.81
CA ASN A 49 -28.66 -23.37 27.77
C ASN A 49 -29.92 -23.87 27.01
N GLU A 50 -30.96 -24.28 27.73
CA GLU A 50 -32.19 -24.77 27.09
C GLU A 50 -32.94 -23.72 26.23
N HIS A 51 -32.59 -22.43 26.37
CA HIS A 51 -33.29 -21.33 25.72
C HIS A 51 -32.50 -20.67 24.59
N VAL A 52 -31.17 -20.57 24.70
CA VAL A 52 -30.33 -19.92 23.68
C VAL A 52 -29.00 -20.64 23.44
N ALA A 53 -28.45 -20.42 22.26
CA ALA A 53 -27.03 -20.62 21.96
C ALA A 53 -26.41 -19.29 21.51
N ILE A 54 -25.33 -18.87 22.15
CA ILE A 54 -24.61 -17.63 21.84
C ILE A 54 -23.33 -17.99 21.08
N TRP A 55 -23.23 -17.52 19.85
CA TRP A 55 -22.08 -17.76 18.98
C TRP A 55 -21.24 -16.49 18.82
N MET A 56 -19.93 -16.67 18.73
CA MET A 56 -18.98 -15.64 18.34
C MET A 56 -18.46 -15.96 16.95
N LEU A 57 -18.56 -15.01 16.03
CA LEU A 57 -18.09 -15.10 14.67
C LEU A 57 -16.93 -14.12 14.49
N GLN A 58 -15.81 -14.62 13.98
CA GLN A 58 -14.75 -13.78 13.42
C GLN A 58 -14.87 -13.83 11.89
N ILE A 59 -15.31 -12.73 11.30
CA ILE A 59 -15.46 -12.59 9.85
C ILE A 59 -14.23 -11.85 9.34
N VAL A 60 -13.44 -12.54 8.52
CA VAL A 60 -12.23 -11.97 7.91
C VAL A 60 -12.63 -10.82 6.97
N ARG A 61 -11.75 -9.84 6.83
CA ARG A 61 -12.00 -8.66 6.02
C ARG A 61 -12.48 -8.94 4.60
N LYS A 62 -13.39 -8.12 4.08
CA LYS A 62 -14.00 -8.25 2.74
C LYS A 62 -14.69 -9.60 2.50
N ARG A 63 -14.85 -10.44 3.54
CA ARG A 63 -15.67 -11.64 3.49
C ARG A 63 -17.06 -11.32 4.01
N ARG A 64 -18.00 -12.14 3.57
CA ARG A 64 -19.42 -12.05 3.90
C ARG A 64 -19.91 -13.43 4.29
N THR A 65 -20.76 -13.52 5.30
CA THR A 65 -21.43 -14.79 5.62
C THR A 65 -22.39 -15.20 4.49
N SER A 66 -22.83 -16.46 4.46
CA SER A 66 -23.86 -16.87 3.49
C SER A 66 -25.14 -16.08 3.69
N MET A 67 -25.85 -15.76 2.61
CA MET A 67 -27.24 -15.34 2.72
C MET A 67 -28.07 -16.55 3.17
N HIS A 68 -28.56 -16.51 4.41
CA HIS A 68 -29.23 -17.63 5.05
C HIS A 68 -30.35 -17.19 5.97
N CYS A 69 -31.25 -18.11 6.30
CA CYS A 69 -32.26 -17.91 7.32
C CYS A 69 -32.42 -19.16 8.18
N HIS A 70 -33.08 -18.97 9.33
CA HIS A 70 -33.51 -20.06 10.19
C HIS A 70 -35.03 -20.00 10.39
N PRO A 71 -35.81 -20.96 9.84
CA PRO A 71 -37.28 -20.90 9.83
C PRO A 71 -37.96 -20.80 11.21
N ARG A 72 -37.36 -21.34 12.27
CA ARG A 72 -37.93 -21.44 13.62
C ARG A 72 -37.12 -20.68 14.67
N LYS A 73 -36.02 -20.05 14.28
CA LYS A 73 -35.05 -19.43 15.18
C LYS A 73 -35.01 -17.93 14.97
N ARG A 74 -34.97 -17.18 16.06
CA ARG A 74 -34.68 -15.75 16.05
C ARG A 74 -33.24 -15.54 16.48
N THR A 75 -32.63 -14.48 15.96
CA THR A 75 -31.22 -14.17 16.25
C THR A 75 -31.06 -12.71 16.62
N GLY A 76 -30.54 -12.45 17.82
CA GLY A 76 -30.00 -11.15 18.19
C GLY A 76 -28.56 -11.04 17.70
N LEU A 77 -28.33 -10.29 16.64
CA LEU A 77 -27.00 -10.06 16.07
C LEU A 77 -26.42 -8.75 16.62
N ILE A 78 -25.18 -8.80 17.11
CA ILE A 78 -24.47 -7.68 17.71
C ILE A 78 -23.09 -7.56 17.07
N LEU A 79 -22.75 -6.38 16.54
CA LEU A 79 -21.39 -6.11 16.06
C LEU A 79 -20.49 -5.68 17.23
N LEU A 80 -19.47 -6.47 17.55
CA LEU A 80 -18.58 -6.21 18.70
C LEU A 80 -17.33 -5.39 18.33
N SER A 81 -16.87 -5.49 17.08
CA SER A 81 -15.64 -4.84 16.60
C SER A 81 -15.68 -4.55 15.10
N GLY A 82 -15.12 -3.40 14.71
CA GLY A 82 -15.02 -2.94 13.32
C GLY A 82 -16.35 -2.41 12.76
N ASP A 83 -16.39 -2.27 11.44
CA ASP A 83 -17.58 -1.83 10.69
C ASP A 83 -18.11 -2.98 9.85
N ALA A 84 -19.43 -3.19 9.88
CA ALA A 84 -20.09 -4.22 9.10
C ALA A 84 -21.18 -3.64 8.20
N ARG A 85 -21.54 -4.41 7.18
CA ARG A 85 -22.75 -4.19 6.39
C ARG A 85 -23.64 -5.41 6.58
N PHE A 86 -24.82 -5.21 7.17
CA PHE A 86 -25.84 -6.23 7.29
C PHE A 86 -26.73 -6.18 6.07
N HIS A 87 -26.90 -7.32 5.40
CA HIS A 87 -27.68 -7.46 4.19
C HIS A 87 -28.92 -8.30 4.49
N HIS A 88 -30.06 -7.88 3.94
CA HIS A 88 -31.30 -8.62 3.87
C HIS A 88 -31.79 -8.63 2.41
N LEU A 89 -32.92 -9.28 2.12
CA LEU A 89 -33.41 -9.43 0.74
C LEU A 89 -33.75 -8.10 0.04
N GLU A 90 -34.08 -7.07 0.81
CA GLU A 90 -34.55 -5.78 0.29
C GLU A 90 -33.46 -4.70 0.29
N GLY A 91 -32.26 -4.99 0.80
CA GLY A 91 -31.17 -4.02 0.87
C GLY A 91 -30.12 -4.34 1.92
N SER A 92 -29.41 -3.30 2.35
CA SER A 92 -28.38 -3.41 3.37
C SER A 92 -28.34 -2.20 4.28
N ILE A 93 -27.97 -2.42 5.54
CA ILE A 93 -27.77 -1.37 6.54
C ILE A 93 -26.32 -1.39 7.03
N PRO A 94 -25.67 -0.22 7.21
CA PRO A 94 -24.39 -0.16 7.89
C PRO A 94 -24.59 -0.47 9.38
N LEU A 95 -23.72 -1.31 9.92
CA LEU A 95 -23.65 -1.62 11.35
C LEU A 95 -22.31 -1.10 11.86
N GLY A 96 -22.38 -0.14 12.78
CA GLY A 96 -21.24 0.25 13.59
C GLY A 96 -21.12 -0.66 14.81
N ARG A 97 -20.01 -0.50 15.55
CA ARG A 97 -19.77 -1.19 16.81
C ARG A 97 -20.94 -1.01 17.80
N MET A 98 -21.26 -2.05 18.55
CA MET A 98 -22.45 -2.16 19.41
C MET A 98 -23.79 -2.01 18.66
N GLY A 99 -23.75 -1.99 17.32
CA GLY A 99 -24.94 -2.04 16.48
C GLY A 99 -25.64 -3.39 16.62
N VAL A 100 -26.96 -3.33 16.72
CA VAL A 100 -27.83 -4.50 16.96
C VAL A 100 -28.81 -4.67 15.83
N VAL A 101 -29.00 -5.92 15.40
CA VAL A 101 -30.12 -6.34 14.53
C VAL A 101 -30.83 -7.51 15.18
N ASN A 102 -32.12 -7.36 15.46
CA ASN A 102 -32.96 -8.48 15.86
C ASN A 102 -33.57 -9.10 14.60
N ILE A 103 -33.23 -10.35 14.33
CA ILE A 103 -33.58 -11.09 13.12
C ILE A 103 -34.72 -12.04 13.44
N GLU A 104 -35.84 -11.86 12.74
CA GLU A 104 -37.02 -12.70 12.92
C GLU A 104 -36.87 -14.07 12.26
N ALA A 105 -37.66 -15.03 12.74
CA ALA A 105 -37.67 -16.39 12.20
C ALA A 105 -38.02 -16.38 10.71
N GLY A 106 -37.21 -17.09 9.91
CA GLY A 106 -37.32 -17.16 8.45
C GLY A 106 -36.75 -15.96 7.68
N ALA A 107 -36.22 -14.93 8.35
CA ALA A 107 -35.64 -13.77 7.66
C ALA A 107 -34.24 -14.09 7.11
N PHE A 108 -34.08 -13.93 5.79
CA PHE A 108 -32.78 -14.10 5.12
C PHE A 108 -31.86 -12.91 5.40
N HIS A 109 -30.65 -13.23 5.83
CA HIS A 109 -29.63 -12.23 6.13
C HIS A 109 -28.20 -12.73 5.87
N SER A 110 -27.28 -11.78 5.83
CA SER A 110 -25.82 -12.03 5.85
C SER A 110 -25.09 -10.79 6.34
N THR A 111 -23.88 -10.99 6.86
CA THR A 111 -23.06 -9.94 7.44
C THR A 111 -21.72 -9.88 6.74
N GLU A 112 -21.32 -8.69 6.30
CA GLU A 112 -20.09 -8.42 5.58
C GLU A 112 -19.17 -7.52 6.41
N ALA A 113 -17.87 -7.86 6.47
CA ALA A 113 -16.85 -6.99 7.04
C ALA A 113 -16.56 -5.80 6.11
N ALA A 114 -16.98 -4.59 6.51
CA ALA A 114 -17.04 -3.39 5.66
C ALA A 114 -15.79 -2.48 5.69
N SER A 115 -14.67 -2.92 6.29
CA SER A 115 -13.47 -2.09 6.51
C SER A 115 -12.83 -1.53 5.22
N THR A 116 -12.63 -0.21 5.19
CA THR A 116 -12.14 0.58 4.04
C THR A 116 -10.61 0.75 3.96
N LEU A 117 -9.82 0.34 4.97
CA LEU A 117 -8.36 0.61 5.06
C LEU A 117 -7.50 -0.42 4.31
N PRO A 118 -6.85 -0.18 3.17
CA PRO A 118 -6.16 -1.23 2.39
C PRO A 118 -4.99 -1.88 3.17
N ILE A 119 -5.09 -3.16 3.54
CA ILE A 119 -4.03 -3.89 4.26
C ILE A 119 -3.92 -5.31 3.67
N ASP A 120 -2.69 -5.73 3.39
CA ASP A 120 -2.26 -7.14 3.26
C ASP A 120 -1.34 -7.47 4.44
N PRO A 121 -1.32 -8.71 4.97
CA PRO A 121 -2.20 -9.81 4.60
C PRO A 121 -3.64 -9.59 5.08
N VAL A 122 -4.60 -10.08 4.30
CA VAL A 122 -6.05 -10.04 4.58
C VAL A 122 -6.42 -10.79 5.89
N SER A 123 -5.52 -11.58 6.46
CA SER A 123 -5.83 -12.63 7.45
C SER A 123 -6.03 -12.17 8.89
N GLU A 124 -5.64 -10.96 9.30
CA GLU A 124 -5.61 -10.61 10.74
C GLU A 124 -6.60 -9.52 11.18
N ASN A 125 -7.17 -8.74 10.26
CA ASN A 125 -8.07 -7.62 10.60
C ASN A 125 -9.51 -7.86 10.11
N GLY A 126 -10.30 -8.60 10.89
CA GLY A 126 -11.73 -8.88 10.63
C GLY A 126 -12.70 -8.09 11.52
N ILE A 127 -13.98 -8.46 11.48
CA ILE A 127 -15.00 -8.00 12.44
C ILE A 127 -15.38 -9.15 13.38
N TRP A 128 -15.70 -8.80 14.62
CA TRP A 128 -16.27 -9.72 15.60
C TRP A 128 -17.77 -9.50 15.70
N VAL A 129 -18.55 -10.56 15.51
CA VAL A 129 -20.02 -10.54 15.59
C VAL A 129 -20.46 -11.56 16.63
N MET A 130 -21.42 -11.19 17.47
CA MET A 130 -22.09 -12.10 18.38
C MET A 130 -23.52 -12.36 17.91
N GLU A 131 -23.91 -13.62 17.89
CA GLU A 131 -25.27 -14.05 17.55
C GLU A 131 -25.89 -14.77 18.74
N ILE A 132 -26.99 -14.24 19.27
CA ILE A 132 -27.80 -14.85 20.33
C ILE A 132 -28.98 -15.54 19.67
N GLU A 133 -28.91 -16.86 19.56
CA GLU A 133 -29.86 -17.67 18.80
C GLU A 133 -30.88 -18.34 19.72
N SER A 134 -32.17 -18.17 19.43
CA SER A 134 -33.29 -18.64 20.28
C SER A 134 -34.39 -19.26 19.42
N PRO A 135 -34.79 -20.54 19.65
CA PRO A 135 -34.15 -21.54 20.52
C PRO A 135 -32.77 -22.01 19.99
N PRO A 136 -31.97 -22.78 20.75
CA PRO A 136 -30.65 -23.31 20.32
C PRO A 136 -30.79 -24.43 19.27
N LEU A 137 -31.32 -24.09 18.09
CA LEU A 137 -31.60 -25.03 17.00
C LEU A 137 -30.65 -24.78 15.82
N LYS A 138 -29.59 -25.58 15.74
CA LYS A 138 -28.55 -25.42 14.73
C LYS A 138 -28.86 -26.09 13.38
N GLU A 139 -29.70 -27.12 13.41
CA GLU A 139 -30.09 -27.91 12.22
C GLU A 139 -31.09 -27.17 11.30
N ASP A 140 -31.68 -26.08 11.79
CA ASP A 140 -32.78 -25.38 11.13
C ASP A 140 -32.28 -24.30 10.17
N LEU A 141 -31.42 -24.65 9.21
CA LEU A 141 -30.69 -23.70 8.36
C LEU A 141 -31.10 -23.81 6.88
N CYS A 142 -31.49 -22.69 6.28
CA CYS A 142 -31.74 -22.58 4.84
C CYS A 142 -30.78 -21.56 4.21
N ARG A 143 -30.05 -21.96 3.16
CA ARG A 143 -29.05 -21.12 2.47
C ARG A 143 -29.44 -20.86 1.02
N MET A 144 -29.30 -19.61 0.58
CA MET A 144 -29.36 -19.26 -0.84
C MET A 144 -28.05 -19.60 -1.56
N SER A 145 -28.08 -19.54 -2.89
CA SER A 145 -26.85 -19.59 -3.69
C SER A 145 -25.94 -18.41 -3.37
N ASP A 146 -24.68 -18.69 -3.08
CA ASP A 146 -23.66 -17.72 -2.75
C ASP A 146 -22.33 -18.07 -3.43
N ALA A 147 -21.34 -17.18 -3.30
CA ALA A 147 -20.00 -17.37 -3.88
C ALA A 147 -19.23 -18.56 -3.30
N TYR A 148 -19.74 -19.21 -2.24
CA TYR A 148 -19.13 -20.39 -1.62
C TYR A 148 -19.76 -21.70 -2.13
N GLY A 149 -20.80 -21.63 -2.98
CA GLY A 149 -21.50 -22.81 -3.50
C GLY A 149 -22.28 -23.59 -2.44
N ARG A 150 -22.70 -22.94 -1.35
CA ARG A 150 -23.33 -23.62 -0.19
C ARG A 150 -24.87 -23.66 -0.22
N ALA A 151 -25.47 -23.50 -1.41
CA ALA A 151 -26.92 -23.54 -1.58
C ALA A 151 -27.48 -24.87 -1.06
N GLY A 152 -28.47 -24.82 -0.16
CA GLY A 152 -29.11 -26.01 0.42
C GLY A 152 -28.20 -26.89 1.30
N ALA A 153 -26.92 -26.54 1.50
CA ALA A 153 -26.01 -27.30 2.33
C ALA A 153 -26.36 -27.15 3.83
N THR A 154 -26.23 -28.24 4.58
CA THR A 154 -26.36 -28.26 6.04
C THR A 154 -25.15 -27.64 6.73
N TYR A 155 -25.22 -27.50 8.05
CA TYR A 155 -24.12 -26.94 8.84
C TYR A 155 -22.84 -27.80 8.76
N GLU A 156 -21.68 -27.16 8.88
CA GLU A 156 -20.35 -27.76 8.73
C GLU A 156 -20.11 -28.91 9.73
N GLY A 157 -19.63 -30.06 9.23
CA GLY A 157 -19.34 -31.25 10.01
C GLY A 157 -17.99 -31.25 10.74
N ALA A 158 -17.65 -32.38 11.38
CA ALA A 158 -16.47 -32.53 12.22
C ALA A 158 -15.13 -32.20 11.54
N ASP A 159 -15.02 -32.38 10.22
CA ASP A 159 -13.81 -32.08 9.43
C ASP A 159 -13.43 -30.58 9.43
N HIS A 160 -14.34 -29.71 9.84
CA HIS A 160 -14.12 -28.26 9.96
C HIS A 160 -13.87 -27.79 11.39
N MET A 161 -13.91 -28.70 12.37
CA MET A 161 -13.69 -28.41 13.77
C MET A 161 -12.20 -28.58 14.11
N VAL A 162 -11.58 -27.57 14.72
CA VAL A 162 -10.19 -27.69 15.21
C VAL A 162 -10.10 -27.41 16.71
N PRO A 163 -9.16 -28.09 17.42
CA PRO A 163 -8.93 -27.86 18.84
C PRO A 163 -8.54 -26.41 19.18
N HIS A 164 -8.94 -26.02 20.38
CA HIS A 164 -9.05 -24.65 20.91
C HIS A 164 -7.71 -23.91 21.20
N PRO A 165 -7.60 -22.60 20.91
CA PRO A 165 -6.53 -21.71 21.43
C PRO A 165 -6.92 -21.07 22.79
N THR A 166 -5.98 -20.91 23.72
CA THR A 166 -6.18 -20.59 25.15
C THR A 166 -6.88 -19.26 25.51
N GLU A 167 -7.24 -18.39 24.56
CA GLU A 167 -7.70 -17.01 24.82
C GLU A 167 -8.99 -16.65 24.04
N ILE A 168 -10.14 -17.26 24.36
CA ILE A 168 -11.45 -16.86 23.81
C ILE A 168 -12.49 -16.58 24.90
N LEU A 169 -13.55 -15.82 24.57
CA LEU A 169 -14.61 -15.47 25.51
C LEU A 169 -15.49 -16.69 25.82
N ARG A 170 -15.67 -17.00 27.10
CA ARG A 170 -16.63 -18.00 27.59
C ARG A 170 -17.47 -17.42 28.71
N LEU A 171 -18.77 -17.73 28.69
CA LEU A 171 -19.73 -17.33 29.70
C LEU A 171 -20.38 -18.58 30.31
N GLN A 172 -20.89 -18.45 31.54
CA GLN A 172 -21.56 -19.53 32.26
C GLN A 172 -22.82 -18.97 32.96
N GLU A 173 -23.80 -19.82 33.20
CA GLU A 173 -25.03 -19.41 33.87
C GLU A 173 -24.78 -19.33 35.39
N PRO A 174 -25.02 -18.17 36.04
CA PRO A 174 -24.77 -18.01 37.46
C PRO A 174 -25.87 -18.66 38.32
N GLU A 175 -25.52 -19.02 39.55
CA GLU A 175 -26.51 -19.36 40.58
C GLU A 175 -27.36 -18.14 40.96
N GLU A 176 -28.55 -18.37 41.52
CA GLU A 176 -29.52 -17.30 41.81
C GLU A 176 -28.96 -16.29 42.83
N GLY A 177 -28.83 -15.02 42.43
CA GLY A 177 -28.25 -13.96 43.26
C GLY A 177 -26.74 -13.81 43.19
N GLU A 178 -26.02 -14.68 42.46
CA GLU A 178 -24.60 -14.52 42.18
C GLU A 178 -24.36 -13.74 40.88
N THR A 179 -23.38 -12.83 40.89
CA THR A 179 -22.80 -12.28 39.66
C THR A 179 -21.58 -13.11 39.32
N LEU A 180 -21.80 -14.30 38.76
CA LEU A 180 -20.69 -15.11 38.28
C LEU A 180 -20.31 -14.61 36.87
N LEU A 181 -19.08 -14.10 36.74
CA LEU A 181 -18.39 -13.70 35.50
C LEU A 181 -18.77 -12.35 34.88
N ARG A 182 -18.04 -11.32 35.32
CA ARG A 182 -17.55 -10.27 34.43
C ARG A 182 -16.41 -10.85 33.58
N ARG A 183 -16.52 -10.80 32.26
CA ARG A 183 -15.43 -11.15 31.33
C ARG A 183 -15.19 -10.02 30.36
N THR A 184 -13.92 -9.71 30.13
CA THR A 184 -13.53 -8.71 29.14
C THR A 184 -13.10 -9.44 27.87
N PHE A 185 -13.67 -9.04 26.74
CA PHE A 185 -13.19 -9.42 25.42
C PHE A 185 -13.01 -8.14 24.62
N GLN A 186 -11.78 -7.91 24.17
CA GLN A 186 -11.33 -6.60 23.69
C GLN A 186 -11.56 -5.50 24.76
N ASN A 187 -12.36 -4.48 24.46
CA ASN A 187 -12.80 -3.42 25.38
C ASN A 187 -14.30 -3.50 25.66
N LEU A 188 -14.88 -4.70 25.54
CA LEU A 188 -16.26 -4.97 25.93
C LEU A 188 -16.29 -5.86 27.16
N VAL A 189 -17.17 -5.51 28.09
CA VAL A 189 -17.41 -6.21 29.35
C VAL A 189 -18.73 -6.96 29.22
N PHE A 190 -18.66 -8.28 29.30
CA PHE A 190 -19.81 -9.18 29.28
C PHE A 190 -20.14 -9.59 30.72
N THR A 191 -21.41 -9.44 31.10
CA THR A 191 -21.89 -9.84 32.43
C THR A 191 -23.16 -10.67 32.28
N VAL A 192 -23.16 -11.89 32.79
CA VAL A 192 -24.39 -12.71 32.91
C VAL A 192 -24.92 -12.59 34.33
N ARG A 193 -26.23 -12.41 34.47
CA ARG A 193 -26.90 -12.29 35.78
C ARG A 193 -28.20 -13.06 35.79
N LYS A 194 -28.49 -13.73 36.90
CA LYS A 194 -29.79 -14.34 37.18
C LYS A 194 -30.49 -13.59 38.31
N GLY A 195 -31.68 -13.04 38.05
CA GLY A 195 -32.42 -12.23 39.01
C GLY A 195 -32.42 -10.71 38.71
N ALA A 196 -32.83 -9.91 39.70
CA ALA A 196 -33.07 -8.48 39.54
C ALA A 196 -31.82 -7.62 39.29
N ILE A 197 -31.89 -6.74 38.29
CA ILE A 197 -30.85 -5.73 38.02
C ILE A 197 -31.13 -4.49 38.89
N ARG A 198 -30.45 -4.38 40.03
CA ARG A 198 -30.65 -3.28 40.98
C ARG A 198 -29.94 -2.01 40.50
N ARG A 199 -30.53 -0.84 40.77
CA ARG A 199 -29.86 0.47 40.65
C ARG A 199 -28.84 0.63 41.78
N ASP A 200 -27.70 -0.04 41.64
CA ASP A 200 -26.53 0.12 42.50
C ASP A 200 -25.28 0.47 41.66
N ARG A 201 -24.09 0.50 42.28
CA ARG A 201 -22.83 0.83 41.58
C ARG A 201 -22.46 -0.16 40.46
N ASN A 202 -23.10 -1.33 40.41
CA ASN A 202 -22.91 -2.36 39.40
C ASN A 202 -24.04 -2.39 38.38
N CYS A 203 -24.89 -1.36 38.33
CA CYS A 203 -25.90 -1.20 37.29
C CYS A 203 -25.21 -0.83 35.95
N PRO A 204 -25.54 -1.51 34.83
CA PRO A 204 -25.02 -1.17 33.52
C PRO A 204 -25.27 0.28 33.13
N SER A 205 -24.41 0.83 32.28
CA SER A 205 -24.66 2.14 31.68
C SER A 205 -25.94 2.12 30.83
N PRO A 206 -26.67 3.24 30.68
CA PRO A 206 -27.88 3.29 29.84
C PRO A 206 -27.66 2.83 28.39
N GLU A 207 -26.45 3.02 27.84
CA GLU A 207 -26.08 2.62 26.47
C GLU A 207 -25.61 1.17 26.35
N SER A 208 -25.49 0.45 27.46
CA SER A 208 -25.17 -0.97 27.46
C SER A 208 -26.23 -1.76 26.71
N LEU A 209 -25.85 -2.88 26.10
CA LEU A 209 -26.82 -3.81 25.53
C LEU A 209 -27.27 -4.81 26.58
N VAL A 210 -28.52 -5.24 26.49
CA VAL A 210 -29.09 -6.29 27.33
C VAL A 210 -29.91 -7.27 26.49
N ALA A 211 -29.74 -8.55 26.80
CA ALA A 211 -30.51 -9.64 26.22
C ALA A 211 -31.00 -10.59 27.30
N VAL A 212 -32.26 -11.01 27.23
CA VAL A 212 -32.75 -12.12 28.05
C VAL A 212 -32.27 -13.42 27.42
N ILE A 213 -31.51 -14.22 28.17
CA ILE A 213 -30.91 -15.47 27.71
C ILE A 213 -31.44 -16.70 28.46
N GLY A 214 -32.30 -16.51 29.45
CA GLY A 214 -33.02 -17.60 30.13
C GLY A 214 -34.20 -17.11 30.94
N ARG A 215 -35.21 -17.98 31.14
CA ARG A 215 -36.39 -17.68 31.96
C ARG A 215 -37.06 -18.94 32.48
N ASP A 216 -37.71 -18.85 33.63
CA ASP A 216 -38.56 -19.93 34.14
C ASP A 216 -39.76 -20.20 33.21
N SER A 217 -39.80 -21.42 32.67
CA SER A 217 -40.86 -21.92 31.77
C SER A 217 -42.26 -21.89 32.37
N SER A 218 -42.39 -21.83 33.71
CA SER A 218 -43.67 -21.79 34.42
C SER A 218 -44.31 -20.40 34.49
N ARG A 219 -43.58 -19.34 34.08
CA ARG A 219 -44.01 -17.94 34.20
C ARG A 219 -44.26 -17.32 32.81
N GLN A 220 -45.35 -16.57 32.68
CA GLN A 220 -45.66 -15.80 31.48
C GLN A 220 -45.18 -14.35 31.62
N TYR A 221 -44.39 -13.89 30.65
CA TYR A 221 -43.91 -12.52 30.57
C TYR A 221 -44.59 -11.85 29.37
N ALA A 222 -45.38 -10.81 29.61
CA ALA A 222 -46.12 -10.10 28.57
C ALA A 222 -45.27 -9.06 27.82
N ASN A 223 -44.13 -8.65 28.39
CA ASN A 223 -43.27 -7.64 27.83
C ASN A 223 -42.40 -8.20 26.69
N PRO A 224 -42.47 -7.65 25.46
CA PRO A 224 -41.68 -8.14 24.32
C PRO A 224 -40.16 -8.05 24.50
N LEU A 225 -39.65 -7.18 25.38
CA LEU A 225 -38.21 -7.10 25.71
C LEU A 225 -37.77 -8.16 26.71
N MET A 226 -38.71 -8.89 27.31
CA MET A 226 -38.46 -10.07 28.14
C MET A 226 -38.46 -11.38 27.33
N GLU A 227 -38.59 -11.28 26.00
CA GLU A 227 -38.47 -12.44 25.12
C GLU A 227 -37.03 -12.91 25.01
N VAL A 228 -36.83 -14.22 25.15
CA VAL A 228 -35.51 -14.84 25.09
C VAL A 228 -34.88 -14.66 23.71
N GLY A 229 -33.64 -14.16 23.68
CA GLY A 229 -32.82 -13.96 22.49
C GLY A 229 -32.90 -12.56 21.89
N ARG A 230 -33.82 -11.71 22.36
CA ARG A 230 -33.95 -10.33 21.90
C ARG A 230 -32.92 -9.43 22.58
N VAL A 231 -32.30 -8.55 21.80
CA VAL A 231 -31.30 -7.58 22.27
C VAL A 231 -31.87 -6.17 22.21
N SER A 232 -31.65 -5.38 23.25
CA SER A 232 -32.08 -3.98 23.33
C SER A 232 -31.06 -3.13 24.10
N SER A 233 -31.22 -1.81 24.10
CA SER A 233 -30.46 -0.94 25.00
C SER A 233 -30.92 -1.13 26.44
N PHE A 234 -30.01 -1.02 27.40
CA PHE A 234 -30.30 -1.17 28.81
C PHE A 234 -31.29 -0.10 29.31
N ALA A 235 -31.20 1.12 28.79
CA ALA A 235 -32.15 2.19 29.07
C ALA A 235 -33.59 1.81 28.68
N GLU A 236 -33.78 1.29 27.46
CA GLU A 236 -35.09 0.89 26.95
C GLU A 236 -35.65 -0.32 27.71
N PHE A 237 -34.80 -1.31 27.96
CA PHE A 237 -35.14 -2.47 28.77
C PHE A 237 -35.59 -2.06 30.17
N GLN A 238 -34.82 -1.21 30.86
CA GLN A 238 -35.13 -0.78 32.21
C GLN A 238 -36.43 0.02 32.32
N GLU A 239 -36.73 0.87 31.33
CA GLU A 239 -37.98 1.63 31.32
C GLU A 239 -39.19 0.74 30.99
N SER A 240 -39.06 -0.17 30.01
CA SER A 240 -40.17 -1.04 29.60
C SER A 240 -40.52 -2.10 30.65
N THR A 241 -39.52 -2.60 31.39
CA THR A 241 -39.66 -3.67 32.39
C THR A 241 -39.92 -3.14 33.80
N LYS A 242 -40.26 -1.85 33.91
CA LYS A 242 -40.50 -1.19 35.19
C LYS A 242 -41.72 -1.79 35.88
N GLY A 243 -41.45 -2.62 36.89
CA GLY A 243 -42.48 -3.34 37.67
C GLY A 243 -42.60 -4.82 37.34
N ASP A 244 -41.84 -5.34 36.38
CA ASP A 244 -41.77 -6.76 36.08
C ASP A 244 -40.94 -7.53 37.13
N CYS A 245 -41.26 -8.81 37.33
CA CYS A 245 -40.52 -9.70 38.22
C CYS A 245 -39.35 -10.37 37.48
N PHE A 246 -38.13 -10.22 37.99
CA PHE A 246 -36.91 -10.79 37.39
C PHE A 246 -36.46 -12.11 38.02
N GLU A 247 -37.20 -12.63 39.00
CA GLU A 247 -36.89 -13.93 39.61
C GLU A 247 -37.02 -15.04 38.55
N GLY A 248 -36.02 -15.91 38.47
CA GLY A 248 -35.91 -16.93 37.43
C GLY A 248 -35.56 -16.42 36.03
N VAL A 249 -35.19 -15.15 35.85
CA VAL A 249 -34.76 -14.57 34.56
C VAL A 249 -33.24 -14.43 34.53
N THR A 250 -32.62 -14.92 33.46
CA THR A 250 -31.18 -14.78 33.19
C THR A 250 -30.96 -13.78 32.06
N VAL A 251 -30.11 -12.79 32.28
CA VAL A 251 -29.79 -11.71 31.33
C VAL A 251 -28.28 -11.65 31.05
N LEU A 252 -27.93 -11.32 29.81
CA LEU A 252 -26.59 -10.91 29.40
C LEU A 252 -26.58 -9.40 29.21
N THR A 253 -25.63 -8.72 29.85
CA THR A 253 -25.31 -7.32 29.54
C THR A 253 -23.94 -7.20 28.89
N ILE A 254 -23.84 -6.29 27.93
CA ILE A 254 -22.60 -6.00 27.19
C ILE A 254 -22.36 -4.50 27.30
N GLU A 255 -21.26 -4.13 27.94
CA GLU A 255 -20.92 -2.75 28.22
C GLU A 255 -19.58 -2.42 27.59
N GLN A 256 -19.45 -1.22 27.04
CA GLN A 256 -18.17 -0.75 26.55
C GLN A 256 -17.31 -0.27 27.73
N GLU A 257 -16.10 -0.81 27.84
CA GLU A 257 -15.12 -0.30 28.78
C GLU A 257 -14.63 1.06 28.29
N ASN A 258 -14.69 2.07 29.16
CA ASN A 258 -14.11 3.39 28.91
C ASN A 258 -12.58 3.30 28.94
N LYS A 259 -12.00 2.78 27.86
CA LYS A 259 -10.55 2.74 27.68
C LYS A 259 -10.09 4.10 27.20
N VAL A 260 -9.57 4.88 28.14
CA VAL A 260 -8.97 6.16 27.84
C VAL A 260 -7.52 5.92 27.42
N VAL A 261 -7.13 6.46 26.27
CA VAL A 261 -5.77 6.37 25.72
C VAL A 261 -5.19 7.76 25.50
N LYS A 262 -3.87 7.86 25.58
CA LYS A 262 -3.14 9.08 25.20
C LYS A 262 -3.27 9.29 23.69
N ILE A 263 -3.47 10.52 23.24
CA ILE A 263 -3.60 10.86 21.81
C ILE A 263 -2.39 10.35 21.01
N SER A 264 -1.18 10.53 21.53
CA SER A 264 0.03 10.05 20.87
C SER A 264 0.11 8.53 20.76
N ASP A 265 -0.43 7.77 21.73
CA ASP A 265 -0.55 6.30 21.65
C ASP A 265 -1.58 5.90 20.58
N TYR A 266 -2.71 6.62 20.51
CA TYR A 266 -3.74 6.39 19.50
C TYR A 266 -3.17 6.56 18.08
N ILE A 267 -2.47 7.67 17.81
CA ILE A 267 -1.81 7.91 16.51
C ILE A 267 -0.85 6.76 16.17
N ALA A 268 0.02 6.38 17.10
CA ALA A 268 0.98 5.30 16.90
C ALA A 268 0.26 3.97 16.60
N SER A 269 -0.76 3.61 17.37
CA SER A 269 -1.51 2.37 17.17
C SER A 269 -2.26 2.32 15.84
N THR A 270 -2.89 3.41 15.42
CA THR A 270 -3.63 3.46 14.15
C THR A 270 -2.70 3.37 12.95
N ILE A 271 -1.50 3.95 13.02
CA ILE A 271 -0.47 3.77 11.97
C ILE A 271 0.05 2.33 11.96
N ALA A 272 0.28 1.73 13.15
CA ALA A 272 0.67 0.33 13.26
C ALA A 272 -0.42 -0.63 12.73
N ASP A 273 -1.71 -0.27 12.82
CA ASP A 273 -2.83 -1.05 12.27
C ASP A 273 -2.76 -1.17 10.74
N LEU A 274 -2.11 -0.24 10.06
CA LEU A 274 -1.84 -0.34 8.61
C LEU A 274 -0.74 -1.37 8.27
N GLY A 275 -0.13 -2.00 9.28
CA GLY A 275 0.99 -2.92 9.11
C GLY A 275 2.36 -2.24 9.10
N VAL A 276 2.43 -0.95 9.43
CA VAL A 276 3.70 -0.24 9.60
C VAL A 276 4.44 -0.81 10.82
N ARG A 277 5.69 -1.22 10.62
CA ARG A 277 6.53 -1.82 11.67
C ARG A 277 7.74 -0.97 12.04
N HIS A 278 8.08 0.02 11.21
CA HIS A 278 9.21 0.90 11.46
C HIS A 278 8.79 2.34 11.21
N VAL A 279 9.17 3.23 12.13
CA VAL A 279 9.01 4.68 12.00
C VAL A 279 10.39 5.31 12.00
N PHE A 280 10.64 6.21 11.05
CA PHE A 280 11.93 6.89 10.94
C PHE A 280 11.79 8.30 11.50
N GLY A 281 12.76 8.75 12.31
CA GLY A 281 12.61 10.07 12.90
C GLY A 281 13.84 10.63 13.58
N VAL A 282 13.74 11.93 13.85
CA VAL A 282 14.65 12.66 14.72
C VAL A 282 13.82 13.17 15.90
N CYS A 283 14.23 12.83 17.12
CA CYS A 283 13.50 13.23 18.32
C CYS A 283 13.65 14.72 18.59
N GLY A 284 12.63 15.34 19.20
CA GLY A 284 12.71 16.74 19.65
C GLY A 284 11.58 17.13 20.59
N GLY A 285 11.80 18.21 21.35
CA GLY A 285 10.93 18.61 22.46
C GLY A 285 9.48 18.85 22.07
N GLY A 286 9.23 19.44 20.89
CA GLY A 286 7.89 19.69 20.37
C GLY A 286 7.09 18.41 20.09
N ALA A 287 7.74 17.24 20.02
CA ALA A 287 7.13 15.92 19.73
C ALA A 287 7.36 14.90 20.85
N MET A 288 7.73 15.31 22.07
CA MET A 288 8.23 14.39 23.10
C MET A 288 7.26 13.24 23.42
N HIS A 289 5.96 13.49 23.48
CA HIS A 289 4.97 12.44 23.77
C HIS A 289 4.76 11.52 22.57
N LEU A 290 4.87 12.05 21.35
CA LEU A 290 4.89 11.23 20.14
C LEU A 290 6.12 10.31 20.14
N VAL A 291 7.31 10.83 20.42
CA VAL A 291 8.54 10.04 20.49
C VAL A 291 8.41 8.91 21.52
N ASP A 292 7.89 9.22 22.71
CA ASP A 292 7.60 8.23 23.75
C ASP A 292 6.62 7.14 23.27
N SER A 293 5.53 7.53 22.61
CA SER A 293 4.49 6.58 22.18
C SER A 293 4.91 5.70 21.00
N PHE A 294 5.61 6.27 20.02
CA PHE A 294 6.14 5.52 18.88
C PHE A 294 7.32 4.64 19.29
N GLY A 295 8.21 5.14 20.16
CA GLY A 295 9.37 4.40 20.65
C GLY A 295 9.03 3.34 21.71
N GLY A 296 7.96 3.54 22.48
CA GLY A 296 7.45 2.59 23.47
C GLY A 296 6.44 1.58 22.93
N SER A 297 6.10 1.63 21.64
CA SER A 297 5.20 0.67 21.01
C SER A 297 5.84 -0.71 20.91
N ASP A 298 5.08 -1.75 21.25
CA ASP A 298 5.44 -3.16 21.03
C ASP A 298 5.24 -3.62 19.57
N ARG A 299 4.57 -2.81 18.76
CA ARG A 299 4.19 -3.13 17.37
C ARG A 299 5.07 -2.45 16.32
N MET A 300 5.85 -1.46 16.72
CA MET A 300 6.71 -0.66 15.85
C MET A 300 8.10 -0.45 16.48
N GLU A 301 9.11 -0.35 15.62
CA GLU A 301 10.46 0.05 16.01
C GLU A 301 10.72 1.51 15.58
N TYR A 302 11.18 2.34 16.52
CA TYR A 302 11.62 3.70 16.23
C TYR A 302 13.08 3.69 15.75
N ILE A 303 13.29 4.11 14.50
CA ILE A 303 14.61 4.21 13.87
C ILE A 303 15.08 5.65 13.92
N ALA A 304 16.03 5.91 14.81
CA ALA A 304 16.64 7.23 14.94
C ALA A 304 17.57 7.50 13.74
N THR A 305 17.25 8.53 12.97
CA THR A 305 18.15 9.07 11.93
C THR A 305 18.88 10.29 12.45
N HIS A 306 19.89 10.76 11.72
CA HIS A 306 20.67 11.95 12.07
C HIS A 306 20.17 13.24 11.40
N HIS A 307 19.23 13.12 10.45
CA HIS A 307 18.58 14.26 9.81
C HIS A 307 17.13 13.91 9.39
N GLU A 308 16.20 14.86 9.44
CA GLU A 308 14.78 14.62 9.11
C GLU A 308 14.56 14.38 7.62
N GLN A 309 15.37 14.99 6.75
CA GLN A 309 15.42 14.65 5.33
C GLN A 309 15.68 13.14 5.13
N ALA A 310 16.63 12.58 5.88
CA ALA A 310 16.93 11.16 5.81
C ALA A 310 15.79 10.31 6.36
N ALA A 311 15.14 10.75 7.46
CA ALA A 311 13.94 10.07 7.97
C ALA A 311 12.84 9.96 6.90
N ALA A 312 12.54 11.07 6.24
CA ALA A 312 11.53 11.14 5.18
C ALA A 312 11.88 10.25 3.98
N MET A 313 13.14 10.27 3.53
CA MET A 313 13.62 9.45 2.41
C MET A 313 13.71 7.95 2.77
N ALA A 314 14.02 7.61 4.03
CA ALA A 314 13.99 6.23 4.51
C ALA A 314 12.55 5.69 4.58
N ALA A 315 11.60 6.50 5.04
CA ALA A 315 10.18 6.14 4.98
C ALA A 315 9.71 5.87 3.54
N GLU A 316 10.19 6.66 2.57
CA GLU A 316 9.92 6.43 1.14
C GLU A 316 10.48 5.06 0.68
N GLY A 317 11.76 4.76 0.98
CA GLY A 317 12.38 3.47 0.66
C GLY A 317 11.68 2.28 1.33
N TYR A 318 11.24 2.46 2.58
CA TYR A 318 10.46 1.47 3.32
C TYR A 318 9.12 1.16 2.65
N ALA A 319 8.36 2.19 2.26
CA ALA A 319 7.06 2.03 1.62
C ALA A 319 7.14 1.24 0.30
N ARG A 320 8.19 1.49 -0.49
CA ARG A 320 8.40 0.84 -1.81
C ARG A 320 8.60 -0.67 -1.70
N ILE A 321 9.09 -1.17 -0.57
CA ILE A 321 9.36 -2.60 -0.33
C ILE A 321 8.27 -3.26 0.51
N SER A 322 7.82 -2.60 1.58
CA SER A 322 6.86 -3.18 2.53
C SER A 322 5.42 -3.27 2.00
N GLY A 323 5.06 -2.46 1.00
CA GLY A 323 3.69 -2.40 0.48
C GLY A 323 2.68 -1.74 1.41
N VAL A 324 3.16 -1.12 2.50
CA VAL A 324 2.41 -0.28 3.44
C VAL A 324 2.97 1.15 3.45
N PRO A 325 2.29 2.15 4.04
CA PRO A 325 2.82 3.51 4.09
C PRO A 325 4.15 3.61 4.84
N GLY A 326 5.01 4.53 4.40
CA GLY A 326 6.19 4.94 5.17
C GLY A 326 5.77 5.89 6.29
N ALA A 327 6.29 5.70 7.51
CA ALA A 327 6.00 6.59 8.64
C ALA A 327 7.23 7.41 9.02
N THR A 328 7.04 8.72 9.15
CA THR A 328 8.08 9.67 9.60
C THR A 328 7.60 10.42 10.84
N LEU A 329 8.45 10.52 11.86
CA LEU A 329 8.19 11.31 13.08
C LEU A 329 9.24 12.40 13.25
N VAL A 330 8.82 13.67 13.28
CA VAL A 330 9.69 14.83 13.45
C VAL A 330 9.17 15.79 14.52
N THR A 331 10.03 16.69 14.99
CA THR A 331 9.63 17.77 15.90
C THR A 331 9.05 18.98 15.16
N SER A 332 8.74 20.05 15.88
CA SER A 332 8.22 21.29 15.32
C SER A 332 9.26 22.06 14.50
N GLY A 333 8.82 23.11 13.81
CA GLY A 333 9.69 24.09 13.16
C GLY A 333 10.78 23.46 12.27
N PRO A 334 12.07 23.53 12.66
CA PRO A 334 13.17 23.01 11.85
C PRO A 334 13.01 21.52 11.49
N GLY A 335 12.48 20.69 12.40
CA GLY A 335 12.28 19.27 12.13
C GLY A 335 11.29 19.03 10.99
N GLY A 336 10.15 19.72 11.03
CA GLY A 336 9.18 19.72 9.95
C GLY A 336 9.77 20.23 8.63
N THR A 337 10.50 21.35 8.65
CA THR A 337 11.05 21.93 7.43
C THR A 337 12.19 21.12 6.80
N ASN A 338 12.98 20.42 7.61
CA ASN A 338 14.06 19.55 7.12
C ASN A 338 13.53 18.31 6.38
N ALA A 339 12.29 17.88 6.66
CA ALA A 339 11.68 16.71 6.01
C ALA A 339 11.13 16.99 4.59
N ILE A 340 10.94 18.26 4.22
CA ILE A 340 10.15 18.68 3.03
C ILE A 340 10.66 18.04 1.73
N THR A 341 11.97 17.93 1.53
CA THR A 341 12.54 17.31 0.32
C THR A 341 12.03 15.87 0.14
N GLY A 342 12.00 15.08 1.22
CA GLY A 342 11.48 13.71 1.18
C GLY A 342 9.97 13.65 1.01
N VAL A 343 9.22 14.59 1.60
CA VAL A 343 7.76 14.74 1.38
C VAL A 343 7.47 14.98 -0.11
N TYR A 344 8.22 15.89 -0.73
CA TYR A 344 8.05 16.21 -2.14
C TYR A 344 8.41 15.01 -3.03
N GLY A 345 9.49 14.29 -2.70
CA GLY A 345 9.85 13.03 -3.38
C GLY A 345 8.70 12.03 -3.36
N ALA A 346 8.14 11.76 -2.17
CA ALA A 346 6.99 10.88 -2.00
C ALA A 346 5.75 11.36 -2.77
N TRP A 347 5.48 12.67 -2.81
CA TRP A 347 4.38 13.25 -3.57
C TRP A 347 4.49 12.97 -5.07
N VAL A 348 5.63 13.31 -5.68
CA VAL A 348 5.81 13.18 -7.14
C VAL A 348 5.78 11.71 -7.56
N ASP A 349 6.39 10.82 -6.77
CA ASP A 349 6.44 9.39 -7.07
C ASP A 349 5.23 8.60 -6.56
N SER A 350 4.23 9.29 -5.99
CA SER A 350 2.98 8.68 -5.51
C SER A 350 3.21 7.60 -4.45
N ILE A 351 4.11 7.89 -3.51
CA ILE A 351 4.48 6.98 -2.42
C ILE A 351 3.55 7.22 -1.23
N PRO A 352 2.85 6.18 -0.74
CA PRO A 352 2.04 6.31 0.47
C PRO A 352 2.96 6.60 1.66
N ALA A 353 2.75 7.73 2.33
CA ALA A 353 3.55 8.13 3.47
C ALA A 353 2.74 8.94 4.47
N ILE A 354 3.02 8.74 5.76
CA ILE A 354 2.38 9.43 6.88
C ILE A 354 3.47 10.16 7.66
N PHE A 355 3.40 11.48 7.63
CA PHE A 355 4.28 12.36 8.39
C PHE A 355 3.55 12.82 9.64
N VAL A 356 4.18 12.62 10.79
CA VAL A 356 3.68 13.10 12.08
C VAL A 356 4.69 14.09 12.63
N SER A 357 4.24 15.30 12.96
CA SER A 357 5.06 16.31 13.61
C SER A 357 4.50 16.73 14.95
N GLY A 358 5.41 17.04 15.86
CA GLY A 358 5.09 17.84 17.02
C GLY A 358 4.96 19.32 16.68
N GLN A 359 4.29 20.07 17.55
CA GLN A 359 4.13 21.52 17.45
C GLN A 359 4.24 22.15 18.85
N VAL A 360 4.45 23.47 18.90
CA VAL A 360 4.31 24.24 20.15
C VAL A 360 2.92 24.06 20.77
N THR A 361 2.78 24.42 22.04
CA THR A 361 1.50 24.31 22.76
C THR A 361 0.45 25.26 22.19
N ARG A 362 -0.83 24.93 22.33
CA ARG A 362 -1.93 25.70 21.73
C ARG A 362 -1.98 27.17 22.17
N ASP A 363 -1.57 27.48 23.39
CA ASP A 363 -1.50 28.84 23.94
C ASP A 363 -0.35 29.68 23.34
N THR A 364 0.63 29.04 22.70
CA THR A 364 1.75 29.69 22.02
C THR A 364 1.73 29.50 20.50
N LEU A 365 0.65 28.94 19.95
CA LEU A 365 0.42 28.90 18.50
C LEU A 365 0.17 30.33 17.96
N ILE A 366 0.83 30.66 16.87
CA ILE A 366 0.73 31.93 16.15
C ILE A 366 -0.68 32.20 15.64
N GLY A 367 -1.39 31.15 15.23
CA GLY A 367 -2.72 31.23 14.65
C GLY A 367 -2.84 32.35 13.61
N GLN A 368 -3.74 33.30 13.86
CA GLN A 368 -4.03 34.44 12.99
C GLN A 368 -3.45 35.77 13.52
N THR A 369 -2.43 35.73 14.39
CA THR A 369 -1.88 36.93 15.05
C THR A 369 -1.14 37.88 14.09
N GLY A 370 -0.72 37.40 12.91
CA GLY A 370 0.08 38.18 11.95
C GLY A 370 1.56 38.33 12.32
N LEU A 371 2.01 37.72 13.43
CA LEU A 371 3.43 37.65 13.79
C LEU A 371 4.19 36.74 12.81
N ARG A 372 5.53 36.79 12.84
CA ARG A 372 6.37 35.84 12.07
C ARG A 372 6.62 34.54 12.83
N GLN A 373 6.58 34.59 14.15
CA GLN A 373 6.71 33.47 15.07
C GLN A 373 6.13 33.91 16.43
N PHE A 374 5.43 33.03 17.14
CA PHE A 374 5.00 33.25 18.51
C PHE A 374 5.60 32.20 19.46
N GLY A 375 5.46 30.92 19.13
CA GLY A 375 6.05 29.82 19.88
C GLY A 375 7.52 29.57 19.51
N ILE A 376 8.31 29.10 20.48
CA ILE A 376 9.72 28.73 20.24
C ILE A 376 9.75 27.51 19.31
N GLN A 377 10.56 27.58 18.24
CA GLN A 377 10.62 26.53 17.21
C GLN A 377 9.25 26.24 16.57
N GLU A 378 8.35 27.21 16.58
CA GLU A 378 7.13 27.15 15.80
C GLU A 378 7.45 27.33 14.31
N GLY A 379 6.80 26.53 13.47
CA GLY A 379 6.77 26.71 12.02
C GLY A 379 5.38 26.40 11.48
N ASN A 380 4.91 27.20 10.53
CA ASN A 380 3.64 26.97 9.82
C ASN A 380 3.80 25.84 8.79
N ILE A 381 4.01 24.62 9.30
CA ILE A 381 4.33 23.46 8.49
C ILE A 381 3.17 23.08 7.56
N ILE A 382 1.92 23.25 8.01
CA ILE A 382 0.73 22.90 7.22
C ILE A 382 0.67 23.70 5.93
N ASP A 383 0.88 25.02 5.95
CA ASP A 383 0.83 25.80 4.72
C ASP A 383 2.01 25.52 3.78
N ILE A 384 3.15 25.09 4.34
CA ILE A 384 4.33 24.69 3.56
C ILE A 384 4.08 23.35 2.85
N VAL A 385 3.47 22.37 3.52
CA VAL A 385 3.31 21.01 2.98
C VAL A 385 1.97 20.76 2.28
N ARG A 386 0.96 21.62 2.45
CA ARG A 386 -0.35 21.51 1.79
C ARG A 386 -0.27 21.30 0.26
N PRO A 387 0.57 22.01 -0.52
CA PRO A 387 0.63 21.80 -1.97
C PRO A 387 1.31 20.48 -2.39
N ILE A 388 1.92 19.76 -1.44
CA ILE A 388 2.74 18.57 -1.68
C ILE A 388 2.28 17.39 -0.81
N THR A 389 1.04 17.44 -0.31
CA THR A 389 0.41 16.38 0.47
C THR A 389 -1.05 16.23 0.07
N LYS A 390 -1.61 15.03 0.21
CA LYS A 390 -3.03 14.77 -0.02
C LYS A 390 -3.90 15.32 1.10
N TYR A 391 -3.32 15.44 2.29
CA TYR A 391 -3.98 15.92 3.48
C TYR A 391 -2.95 16.45 4.48
N ALA A 392 -3.20 17.63 5.04
CA ALA A 392 -2.35 18.24 6.05
C ALA A 392 -3.24 18.93 7.09
N VAL A 393 -3.04 18.66 8.38
CA VAL A 393 -3.84 19.24 9.46
C VAL A 393 -3.04 19.42 10.75
N THR A 394 -3.27 20.52 11.46
CA THR A 394 -2.86 20.69 12.86
C THR A 394 -4.04 20.32 13.77
N ILE A 395 -3.85 19.34 14.65
CA ILE A 395 -4.91 18.84 15.54
C ILE A 395 -4.93 19.67 16.83
N THR A 396 -5.73 20.74 16.84
CA THR A 396 -5.89 21.61 18.02
C THR A 396 -7.01 21.18 18.96
N ASP A 397 -7.97 20.39 18.47
CA ASP A 397 -9.07 19.81 19.23
C ASP A 397 -8.85 18.31 19.46
N PRO A 398 -8.53 17.87 20.70
CA PRO A 398 -8.40 16.46 21.07
C PRO A 398 -9.56 15.56 20.61
N ASP A 399 -10.79 16.07 20.57
CA ASP A 399 -11.99 15.26 20.29
C ASP A 399 -12.14 14.94 18.79
N THR A 400 -11.30 15.55 17.93
CA THR A 400 -11.27 15.31 16.48
C THR A 400 -10.18 14.33 16.05
N ILE A 401 -9.36 13.83 16.98
CA ILE A 401 -8.20 13.00 16.68
C ILE A 401 -8.54 11.76 15.85
N ARG A 402 -9.63 11.06 16.21
CA ARG A 402 -10.06 9.84 15.52
C ARG A 402 -10.35 10.11 14.05
N TYR A 403 -11.19 11.09 13.76
CA TYR A 403 -11.52 11.51 12.40
C TYR A 403 -10.26 11.87 11.59
N HIS A 404 -9.37 12.68 12.14
CA HIS A 404 -8.21 13.18 11.38
C HIS A 404 -7.17 12.10 11.08
N VAL A 405 -6.90 11.21 12.05
CA VAL A 405 -5.92 10.12 11.85
C VAL A 405 -6.47 9.08 10.88
N GLU A 406 -7.73 8.66 11.02
CA GLU A 406 -8.36 7.70 10.09
C GLU A 406 -8.42 8.28 8.66
N LYS A 407 -8.77 9.57 8.52
CA LYS A 407 -8.77 10.27 7.23
C LYS A 407 -7.39 10.35 6.60
N ALA A 408 -6.36 10.69 7.38
CA ALA A 408 -5.00 10.74 6.90
C ALA A 408 -4.53 9.37 6.39
N CYS A 409 -4.78 8.30 7.17
CA CYS A 409 -4.45 6.93 6.80
C CYS A 409 -5.16 6.48 5.52
N HIS A 410 -6.46 6.78 5.38
CA HIS A 410 -7.22 6.50 4.17
C HIS A 410 -6.64 7.26 2.96
N LEU A 411 -6.50 8.58 3.06
CA LEU A 411 -6.04 9.40 1.93
C LEU A 411 -4.60 9.08 1.51
N ALA A 412 -3.72 8.68 2.43
CA ALA A 412 -2.37 8.27 2.09
C ALA A 412 -2.33 7.05 1.14
N THR A 413 -3.34 6.17 1.23
CA THR A 413 -3.32 4.84 0.62
C THR A 413 -4.33 4.61 -0.50
N THR A 414 -5.35 5.47 -0.66
CA THR A 414 -6.41 5.28 -1.67
C THR A 414 -6.28 6.22 -2.88
N GLY A 415 -6.92 5.86 -4.00
CA GLY A 415 -6.77 6.58 -5.27
C GLY A 415 -5.32 6.56 -5.74
N ARG A 416 -4.80 7.69 -6.24
CA ARG A 416 -3.36 7.89 -6.38
C ARG A 416 -2.74 8.08 -4.97
N PRO A 417 -1.91 7.16 -4.46
CA PRO A 417 -1.32 7.27 -3.13
C PRO A 417 -0.38 8.47 -3.03
N GLY A 418 -0.12 8.93 -1.81
CA GLY A 418 0.76 10.06 -1.58
C GLY A 418 0.91 10.43 -0.11
N PRO A 419 1.78 11.40 0.20
CA PRO A 419 2.06 11.81 1.57
C PRO A 419 0.88 12.56 2.21
N VAL A 420 0.71 12.35 3.51
CA VAL A 420 -0.18 13.12 4.40
C VAL A 420 0.59 13.63 5.61
N TRP A 421 0.12 14.70 6.24
CA TRP A 421 0.78 15.33 7.37
C TRP A 421 -0.16 15.58 8.55
N ILE A 422 0.22 15.09 9.73
CA ILE A 422 -0.50 15.28 10.99
C ILE A 422 0.42 16.05 11.95
N ASP A 423 0.07 17.31 12.22
CA ASP A 423 0.79 18.18 13.15
C ASP A 423 0.06 18.25 14.49
N VAL A 424 0.74 17.99 15.60
CA VAL A 424 0.10 17.82 16.92
C VAL A 424 0.76 18.74 17.96
N PRO A 425 0.05 19.76 18.47
CA PRO A 425 0.52 20.60 19.57
C PRO A 425 0.91 19.79 20.80
N LEU A 426 2.00 20.20 21.45
CA LEU A 426 2.58 19.46 22.57
C LEU A 426 1.58 19.16 23.70
N ASP A 427 0.74 20.14 24.05
CA ASP A 427 -0.29 19.98 25.10
C ASP A 427 -1.47 19.10 24.68
N VAL A 428 -1.63 18.83 23.38
CA VAL A 428 -2.63 17.89 22.83
C VAL A 428 -2.08 16.47 22.83
N GLN A 429 -0.79 16.26 22.56
CA GLN A 429 -0.20 14.91 22.43
C GLN A 429 -0.42 14.03 23.68
N ASN A 430 -0.41 14.63 24.88
CA ASN A 430 -0.60 13.93 26.16
C ASN A 430 -2.07 13.86 26.62
N LYS A 431 -3.01 14.41 25.86
CA LYS A 431 -4.42 14.36 26.25
C LYS A 431 -4.92 12.93 26.19
N LEU A 432 -5.77 12.63 27.15
CA LEU A 432 -6.42 11.36 27.34
C LEU A 432 -7.81 11.43 26.70
N VAL A 433 -8.09 10.54 25.75
CA VAL A 433 -9.35 10.46 25.03
C VAL A 433 -9.90 9.04 25.05
N ASN A 434 -11.22 8.88 24.89
CA ASN A 434 -11.83 7.59 24.57
C ASN A 434 -12.12 7.57 23.06
N PRO A 435 -11.25 6.98 22.19
CA PRO A 435 -11.41 7.06 20.74
C PRO A 435 -12.75 6.50 20.25
N GLU A 436 -13.29 5.53 20.96
CA GLU A 436 -14.56 4.89 20.60
C GLU A 436 -15.75 5.85 20.74
N ALA A 437 -15.67 6.79 21.69
CA ALA A 437 -16.68 7.85 21.85
C ALA A 437 -16.48 9.01 20.85
N LEU A 438 -15.35 9.05 20.14
CA LEU A 438 -15.05 10.09 19.17
C LEU A 438 -15.60 9.72 17.79
N ARG A 439 -15.90 10.76 17.00
CA ARG A 439 -16.35 10.62 15.62
C ARG A 439 -15.24 10.00 14.75
N GLY A 440 -15.57 8.90 14.08
CA GLY A 440 -14.76 8.28 13.03
C GLY A 440 -14.80 9.02 11.68
N TYR A 441 -13.88 8.67 10.79
CA TYR A 441 -13.89 9.06 9.39
C TYR A 441 -14.57 7.97 8.55
N THR A 442 -15.72 8.33 7.99
CA THR A 442 -16.33 7.56 6.90
C THR A 442 -15.91 8.21 5.57
N PRO A 443 -15.21 7.49 4.68
CA PRO A 443 -14.93 7.99 3.34
C PRO A 443 -16.25 8.29 2.62
N ASP A 444 -16.27 9.37 1.85
CA ASP A 444 -17.37 9.61 0.92
C ASP A 444 -17.44 8.43 -0.07
N GLU A 445 -18.64 7.99 -0.45
CA GLU A 445 -18.75 6.97 -1.49
C GLU A 445 -17.98 7.45 -2.72
N PRO A 446 -17.02 6.66 -3.24
CA PRO A 446 -16.23 7.11 -4.37
C PRO A 446 -17.18 7.44 -5.50
N SER A 447 -17.13 8.67 -6.00
CA SER A 447 -17.63 9.01 -7.33
C SER A 447 -16.79 8.21 -8.32
N THR A 448 -17.07 6.92 -8.45
CA THR A 448 -16.22 6.00 -9.17
C THR A 448 -16.36 6.39 -10.64
N PRO A 449 -15.34 7.03 -11.27
CA PRO A 449 -15.53 7.57 -12.61
C PRO A 449 -15.80 6.44 -13.62
N CYS A 450 -15.32 5.23 -13.28
CA CYS A 450 -15.43 4.03 -14.09
C CYS A 450 -16.15 2.91 -13.32
N THR A 451 -17.46 2.81 -13.53
CA THR A 451 -18.25 1.66 -13.10
C THR A 451 -17.82 0.40 -13.85
N GLU A 452 -18.18 -0.79 -13.35
CA GLU A 452 -17.81 -2.05 -14.01
C GLU A 452 -18.36 -2.15 -15.45
N TYR A 453 -19.56 -1.63 -15.69
CA TYR A 453 -20.14 -1.54 -17.03
C TYR A 453 -19.31 -0.66 -17.97
N VAL A 454 -18.89 0.52 -17.50
CA VAL A 454 -18.05 1.43 -18.28
C VAL A 454 -16.68 0.81 -18.55
N LEU A 455 -16.06 0.20 -17.53
CA LEU A 455 -14.76 -0.46 -17.65
C LEU A 455 -14.81 -1.58 -18.70
N SER A 456 -15.81 -2.46 -18.61
CA SER A 456 -16.01 -3.57 -19.55
C SER A 456 -16.10 -3.09 -21.00
N GLY A 457 -16.85 -2.01 -21.26
CA GLY A 457 -16.94 -1.41 -22.60
C GLY A 457 -15.61 -0.83 -23.10
N LEU A 458 -14.84 -0.17 -22.24
CA LEU A 458 -13.52 0.36 -22.59
C LEU A 458 -12.48 -0.75 -22.79
N VAL A 459 -12.55 -1.81 -21.99
CA VAL A 459 -11.71 -3.01 -22.15
C VAL A 459 -12.01 -3.71 -23.48
N ALA A 460 -13.28 -3.83 -23.86
CA ALA A 460 -13.65 -4.40 -25.16
C ALA A 460 -13.05 -3.60 -26.32
N GLN A 461 -13.13 -2.26 -26.27
CA GLN A 461 -12.49 -1.40 -27.26
C GLN A 461 -10.96 -1.56 -27.28
N CYS A 462 -10.33 -1.66 -26.09
CA CYS A 462 -8.89 -1.90 -25.99
C CYS A 462 -8.49 -3.25 -26.62
N ALA A 463 -9.24 -4.32 -26.35
CA ALA A 463 -8.98 -5.65 -26.90
C ALA A 463 -9.12 -5.66 -28.44
N GLU A 464 -10.12 -4.96 -28.98
CA GLU A 464 -10.28 -4.79 -30.43
C GLU A 464 -9.10 -4.04 -31.05
N MET A 465 -8.69 -2.91 -30.46
CA MET A 465 -7.54 -2.14 -30.94
C MET A 465 -6.25 -2.98 -30.92
N LEU A 466 -6.04 -3.78 -29.86
CA LEU A 466 -4.90 -4.70 -29.77
C LEU A 466 -4.95 -5.75 -30.88
N ALA A 467 -6.09 -6.38 -31.12
CA ALA A 467 -6.24 -7.41 -32.15
C ALA A 467 -5.98 -6.88 -33.57
N GLN A 468 -6.28 -5.61 -33.84
CA GLN A 468 -6.05 -4.96 -35.14
C GLN A 468 -4.61 -4.47 -35.34
N ALA A 469 -3.86 -4.21 -34.26
CA ALA A 469 -2.51 -3.68 -34.30
C ALA A 469 -1.51 -4.64 -34.95
N LYS A 470 -0.54 -4.08 -35.69
CA LYS A 470 0.57 -4.82 -36.32
C LYS A 470 1.89 -4.60 -35.59
N ARG A 471 2.03 -3.50 -34.87
CA ARG A 471 3.21 -3.11 -34.10
C ARG A 471 2.85 -2.58 -32.71
N PRO A 472 2.08 -3.34 -31.89
CA PRO A 472 1.69 -2.90 -30.57
C PRO A 472 2.89 -2.91 -29.59
N VAL A 473 2.91 -1.96 -28.67
CA VAL A 473 3.88 -1.89 -27.56
C VAL A 473 3.15 -1.60 -26.25
N LEU A 474 3.47 -2.36 -25.20
CA LEU A 474 3.01 -2.13 -23.84
C LEU A 474 4.04 -1.29 -23.06
N ILE A 475 3.62 -0.16 -22.50
CA ILE A 475 4.41 0.62 -21.54
C ILE A 475 3.75 0.49 -20.17
N TYR A 476 4.51 0.03 -19.18
CA TYR A 476 4.00 -0.14 -17.82
C TYR A 476 4.79 0.69 -16.81
N GLY A 477 4.07 1.33 -15.89
CA GLY A 477 4.62 2.22 -14.87
C GLY A 477 4.37 1.75 -13.45
N TYR A 478 4.80 2.57 -12.50
CA TYR A 478 4.75 2.27 -11.06
C TYR A 478 3.32 2.06 -10.53
N GLY A 479 2.30 2.59 -11.22
CA GLY A 479 0.89 2.35 -10.90
C GLY A 479 0.48 0.88 -10.94
N VAL A 480 1.15 0.04 -11.75
CA VAL A 480 0.93 -1.42 -11.73
C VAL A 480 1.28 -2.01 -10.36
N ARG A 481 2.39 -1.56 -9.77
CA ARG A 481 2.85 -2.00 -8.45
C ARG A 481 1.98 -1.46 -7.32
N LEU A 482 1.57 -0.20 -7.42
CA LEU A 482 0.63 0.39 -6.45
C LEU A 482 -0.71 -0.35 -6.44
N ALA A 483 -1.16 -0.84 -7.60
CA ALA A 483 -2.33 -1.69 -7.74
C ALA A 483 -2.10 -3.18 -7.41
N ARG A 484 -0.87 -3.57 -7.05
CA ARG A 484 -0.46 -4.97 -6.79
C ARG A 484 -0.77 -5.91 -7.95
N ALA A 485 -0.52 -5.45 -9.17
CA ALA A 485 -0.92 -6.09 -10.41
C ALA A 485 0.26 -6.63 -11.24
N GLU A 486 1.43 -6.83 -10.63
CA GLU A 486 2.61 -7.36 -11.31
C GLU A 486 2.37 -8.73 -11.95
N ASP A 487 1.66 -9.63 -11.26
CA ASP A 487 1.31 -10.95 -11.81
C ASP A 487 0.35 -10.82 -12.99
N SER A 488 -0.73 -10.05 -12.85
CA SER A 488 -1.68 -9.82 -13.95
C SER A 488 -1.02 -9.17 -15.18
N LEU A 489 -0.02 -8.30 -14.98
CA LEU A 489 0.78 -7.76 -16.08
C LEU A 489 1.60 -8.86 -16.77
N ARG A 490 2.29 -9.70 -15.99
CA ARG A 490 3.08 -10.82 -16.54
C ARG A 490 2.20 -11.81 -17.29
N ASP A 491 1.04 -12.16 -16.75
CA ASP A 491 0.08 -13.06 -17.39
C ASP A 491 -0.42 -12.49 -18.72
N LEU A 492 -0.75 -11.19 -18.76
CA LEU A 492 -1.10 -10.50 -20.00
C LEU A 492 0.03 -10.58 -21.02
N VAL A 493 1.26 -10.24 -20.62
CA VAL A 493 2.44 -10.28 -21.50
C VAL A 493 2.68 -11.68 -22.03
N GLN A 494 2.56 -12.72 -21.21
CA GLN A 494 2.71 -14.11 -21.67
C GLN A 494 1.57 -14.55 -22.59
N ARG A 495 0.33 -14.14 -22.30
CA ARG A 495 -0.86 -14.56 -23.05
C ARG A 495 -0.92 -13.97 -24.46
N VAL A 496 -0.57 -12.70 -24.63
CA VAL A 496 -0.58 -12.04 -25.95
C VAL A 496 0.81 -11.86 -26.55
N GLN A 497 1.87 -12.14 -25.78
CA GLN A 497 3.26 -12.02 -26.21
C GLN A 497 3.55 -10.64 -26.84
N ILE A 498 3.06 -9.58 -26.19
CA ILE A 498 3.20 -8.20 -26.63
C ILE A 498 4.58 -7.66 -26.24
N PRO A 499 5.34 -7.04 -27.16
CA PRO A 499 6.58 -6.34 -26.81
C PRO A 499 6.31 -5.25 -25.76
N CYS A 500 7.12 -5.22 -24.70
CA CYS A 500 6.91 -4.34 -23.56
C CYS A 500 8.16 -3.54 -23.20
N VAL A 501 7.92 -2.34 -22.66
CA VAL A 501 8.92 -1.37 -22.23
C VAL A 501 8.54 -0.89 -20.83
N SER A 502 9.51 -0.88 -19.91
CA SER A 502 9.28 -0.37 -18.56
C SER A 502 9.48 1.14 -18.48
N SER A 503 8.71 1.80 -17.60
CA SER A 503 9.18 3.05 -17.00
C SER A 503 10.46 2.82 -16.18
N TRP A 504 11.20 3.87 -15.83
CA TRP A 504 12.48 3.73 -15.13
C TRP A 504 12.40 2.93 -13.82
N THR A 505 11.44 3.26 -12.94
CA THR A 505 11.31 2.63 -11.60
C THR A 505 10.55 1.31 -11.59
N THR A 506 10.28 0.74 -12.76
CA THR A 506 9.56 -0.54 -12.91
C THR A 506 10.29 -1.58 -13.73
N SER A 507 11.58 -1.35 -14.06
CA SER A 507 12.35 -2.32 -14.83
C SER A 507 12.61 -3.65 -14.12
N ASP A 508 12.19 -3.78 -12.86
CA ASP A 508 12.20 -5.00 -12.05
C ASP A 508 10.93 -5.86 -12.16
N ILE A 509 9.84 -5.38 -12.78
CA ILE A 509 8.58 -6.15 -12.87
C ILE A 509 8.69 -7.32 -13.85
N ILE A 510 9.23 -7.05 -15.05
CA ILE A 510 9.46 -8.06 -16.08
C ILE A 510 10.98 -8.27 -16.18
N PRO A 511 11.48 -9.51 -16.02
CA PRO A 511 12.91 -9.78 -16.08
C PRO A 511 13.51 -9.35 -17.41
N THR A 512 14.75 -8.87 -17.38
CA THR A 512 15.46 -8.43 -18.59
C THR A 512 15.60 -9.58 -19.61
N ALA A 513 15.64 -10.83 -19.15
CA ALA A 513 15.74 -12.02 -20.01
C ALA A 513 14.44 -12.39 -20.75
N ASP A 514 13.29 -11.81 -20.39
CA ASP A 514 12.02 -12.09 -21.07
C ASP A 514 12.11 -11.68 -22.56
N GLU A 515 11.65 -12.55 -23.45
CA GLU A 515 11.70 -12.34 -24.90
C GLU A 515 10.86 -11.14 -25.36
N ASN A 516 9.80 -10.82 -24.62
CA ASN A 516 8.93 -9.69 -24.90
C ASN A 516 9.41 -8.40 -24.23
N TYR A 517 10.35 -8.45 -23.29
CA TYR A 517 10.94 -7.25 -22.72
C TYR A 517 11.95 -6.63 -23.68
N VAL A 518 11.63 -5.47 -24.25
CA VAL A 518 12.46 -4.82 -25.26
C VAL A 518 13.54 -3.95 -24.62
N GLY A 519 13.21 -3.29 -23.51
CA GLY A 519 14.10 -2.37 -22.82
C GLY A 519 13.36 -1.21 -22.16
N ARG A 520 13.98 -0.04 -22.16
CA ARG A 520 13.54 1.19 -21.50
C ARG A 520 13.52 2.32 -22.50
N SER A 521 12.40 3.04 -22.60
CA SER A 521 12.32 4.25 -23.42
C SER A 521 12.54 5.52 -22.60
N GLY A 522 12.86 6.61 -23.28
CA GLY A 522 13.01 7.94 -22.69
C GLY A 522 14.28 8.66 -23.15
N ILE A 523 14.54 9.81 -22.55
CA ILE A 523 15.72 10.65 -22.85
C ILE A 523 17.05 9.99 -22.50
N MET A 524 17.03 9.08 -21.51
CA MET A 524 18.14 8.19 -21.14
C MET A 524 17.73 6.72 -21.33
N GLY A 525 16.77 6.44 -22.23
CA GLY A 525 16.39 5.08 -22.60
C GLY A 525 17.46 4.41 -23.46
N ASP A 526 17.32 3.10 -23.67
CA ASP A 526 18.11 2.35 -24.64
C ASP A 526 17.51 2.48 -26.05
N ARG A 527 18.33 2.16 -27.07
CA ARG A 527 17.90 2.27 -28.48
C ARG A 527 16.72 1.36 -28.78
N ALA A 528 16.72 0.14 -28.25
CA ALA A 528 15.69 -0.84 -28.53
C ALA A 528 14.32 -0.38 -28.04
N GLY A 529 14.24 0.10 -26.80
CA GLY A 529 13.02 0.66 -26.22
C GLY A 529 12.51 1.89 -26.98
N ASN A 530 13.41 2.81 -27.36
CA ASN A 530 13.02 3.98 -28.14
C ASN A 530 12.59 3.64 -29.57
N PHE A 531 13.26 2.73 -30.27
CA PHE A 531 12.83 2.26 -31.58
C PHE A 531 11.49 1.53 -31.54
N ALA A 532 11.25 0.69 -30.53
CA ALA A 532 9.97 0.01 -30.37
C ALA A 532 8.83 1.01 -30.21
N VAL A 533 8.97 1.99 -29.31
CA VAL A 533 7.93 3.00 -29.07
C VAL A 533 7.71 3.90 -30.29
N GLN A 534 8.78 4.35 -30.94
CA GLN A 534 8.67 5.31 -32.06
C GLN A 534 8.17 4.67 -33.35
N ASN A 535 8.35 3.35 -33.53
CA ASN A 535 7.84 2.60 -34.67
C ASN A 535 6.49 1.90 -34.41
N ALA A 536 5.94 1.99 -33.19
CA ALA A 536 4.67 1.37 -32.84
C ALA A 536 3.51 1.96 -33.67
N ASP A 537 2.47 1.16 -33.90
CA ASP A 537 1.16 1.62 -34.41
C ASP A 537 0.08 1.69 -33.32
N LEU A 538 0.33 1.05 -32.17
CA LEU A 538 -0.47 1.12 -30.96
C LEU A 538 0.44 1.12 -29.74
N VAL A 539 0.22 2.04 -28.81
CA VAL A 539 0.88 2.04 -27.49
C VAL A 539 -0.17 1.90 -26.41
N LEU A 540 -0.11 0.80 -25.65
CA LEU A 540 -0.91 0.59 -24.45
C LEU A 540 -0.10 1.01 -23.23
N ILE A 541 -0.58 2.01 -22.50
CA ILE A 541 0.11 2.61 -21.36
C ILE A 541 -0.69 2.26 -20.10
N VAL A 542 -0.08 1.55 -19.16
CA VAL A 542 -0.75 1.09 -17.93
C VAL A 542 0.00 1.59 -16.71
N GLY A 543 -0.68 2.41 -15.89
CA GLY A 543 -0.16 2.88 -14.60
C GLY A 543 1.12 3.71 -14.72
N SER A 544 1.30 4.44 -15.82
CA SER A 544 2.47 5.29 -16.06
C SER A 544 2.06 6.74 -16.29
N ARG A 545 2.60 7.64 -15.46
CA ARG A 545 2.43 9.08 -15.63
C ARG A 545 3.17 9.67 -16.84
N MET A 546 3.83 8.87 -17.68
CA MET A 546 4.46 9.30 -18.94
C MET A 546 5.16 10.68 -18.83
N SER A 547 6.09 10.76 -17.88
CA SER A 547 6.82 11.98 -17.53
C SER A 547 7.58 12.56 -18.72
N ILE A 548 7.97 13.83 -18.68
CA ILE A 548 8.77 14.45 -19.77
C ILE A 548 10.03 13.63 -20.09
N PRO A 549 10.79 13.09 -19.12
CA PRO A 549 11.89 12.21 -19.45
C PRO A 549 11.49 10.90 -20.17
N GLN A 550 10.26 10.41 -19.98
CA GLN A 550 9.72 9.24 -20.67
C GLN A 550 9.25 9.56 -22.09
N VAL A 551 8.60 10.71 -22.31
CA VAL A 551 8.04 11.10 -23.63
C VAL A 551 8.98 11.97 -24.47
N GLY A 552 10.10 12.42 -23.89
CA GLY A 552 11.04 13.34 -24.50
C GLY A 552 10.64 14.82 -24.35
N TYR A 553 11.63 15.72 -24.38
CA TYR A 553 11.38 17.17 -24.31
C TYR A 553 10.61 17.69 -25.54
N ASN A 554 10.75 17.02 -26.70
CA ASN A 554 9.92 17.25 -27.86
C ASN A 554 8.75 16.24 -27.91
N TYR A 555 7.96 16.21 -26.85
CA TYR A 555 6.90 15.21 -26.61
C TYR A 555 5.82 15.15 -27.70
N LYS A 556 5.70 16.18 -28.56
CA LYS A 556 4.83 16.15 -29.74
C LYS A 556 5.23 15.04 -30.73
N LEU A 557 6.49 14.62 -30.71
CA LEU A 557 7.02 13.56 -31.57
C LEU A 557 6.94 12.16 -30.93
N PHE A 558 6.37 12.05 -29.73
CA PHE A 558 6.23 10.78 -29.03
C PHE A 558 5.22 9.86 -29.71
N ALA A 559 5.68 8.65 -30.06
CA ALA A 559 4.93 7.58 -30.71
C ALA A 559 4.02 8.12 -31.83
N ARG A 560 4.61 8.89 -32.76
CA ARG A 560 3.85 9.66 -33.77
C ARG A 560 3.04 8.79 -34.74
N GLY A 561 3.49 7.55 -34.97
CA GLY A 561 2.79 6.57 -35.81
C GLY A 561 1.72 5.77 -35.07
N ALA A 562 1.54 5.99 -33.75
CA ALA A 562 0.73 5.15 -32.90
C ALA A 562 -0.54 5.82 -32.39
N ARG A 563 -1.63 5.02 -32.32
CA ARG A 563 -2.74 5.30 -31.41
C ARG A 563 -2.30 5.01 -29.97
N LYS A 564 -2.75 5.81 -29.01
CA LYS A 564 -2.37 5.70 -27.59
C LYS A 564 -3.57 5.35 -26.73
N ILE A 565 -3.49 4.22 -26.03
CA ILE A 565 -4.42 3.85 -24.96
C ILE A 565 -3.70 4.16 -23.65
N MET A 566 -4.35 4.89 -22.74
CA MET A 566 -3.74 5.23 -21.46
C MET A 566 -4.69 4.92 -20.31
N VAL A 567 -4.21 4.08 -19.40
CA VAL A 567 -4.91 3.65 -18.19
C VAL A 567 -4.20 4.27 -16.99
N ASP A 568 -4.92 5.11 -16.26
CA ASP A 568 -4.44 5.73 -15.03
C ASP A 568 -5.61 5.88 -14.05
N ILE A 569 -5.31 5.82 -12.75
CA ILE A 569 -6.33 6.03 -11.71
C ILE A 569 -6.64 7.52 -11.53
N ASP A 570 -5.74 8.39 -11.99
CA ASP A 570 -5.82 9.84 -11.88
C ASP A 570 -6.29 10.48 -13.20
N GLU A 571 -7.48 11.06 -13.19
CA GLU A 571 -8.05 11.73 -14.37
C GLU A 571 -7.20 12.92 -14.85
N ILE A 572 -6.46 13.58 -13.94
CA ILE A 572 -5.59 14.70 -14.30
C ILE A 572 -4.44 14.22 -15.20
N GLU A 573 -3.90 13.02 -14.96
CA GLU A 573 -2.85 12.42 -15.78
C GLU A 573 -3.32 12.11 -17.20
N LEU A 574 -4.60 11.77 -17.38
CA LEU A 574 -5.21 11.49 -18.68
C LEU A 574 -5.43 12.76 -19.52
N ARG A 575 -5.42 13.94 -18.88
CA ARG A 575 -5.68 15.25 -19.51
C ARG A 575 -4.42 16.11 -19.66
N LYS A 576 -3.24 15.56 -19.34
CA LYS A 576 -1.98 16.32 -19.37
C LYS A 576 -1.60 16.79 -20.77
N PRO A 577 -0.90 17.94 -20.89
CA PRO A 577 -0.56 18.52 -22.19
C PRO A 577 0.54 17.76 -22.95
N SER A 578 1.35 16.94 -22.26
CA SER A 578 2.49 16.25 -22.87
C SER A 578 2.09 15.00 -23.67
N LEU A 579 0.91 14.45 -23.43
CA LEU A 579 0.43 13.24 -24.08
C LEU A 579 -1.09 13.25 -24.13
N ARG A 580 -1.66 13.17 -25.33
CA ARG A 580 -3.11 13.01 -25.53
C ARG A 580 -3.42 11.56 -25.90
N PRO A 581 -4.08 10.78 -25.03
CA PRO A 581 -4.52 9.44 -25.37
C PRO A 581 -5.69 9.48 -26.36
N ASP A 582 -5.72 8.53 -27.29
CA ASP A 582 -6.87 8.25 -28.17
C ASP A 582 -7.99 7.51 -27.41
N LEU A 583 -7.61 6.67 -26.45
CA LEU A 583 -8.52 5.98 -25.53
C LEU A 583 -8.05 6.18 -24.08
N PRO A 584 -8.56 7.21 -23.37
CA PRO A 584 -8.32 7.38 -21.93
C PRO A 584 -9.20 6.43 -21.11
N ILE A 585 -8.61 5.74 -20.14
CA ILE A 585 -9.30 4.82 -19.22
C ILE A 585 -8.96 5.22 -17.78
N CYS A 586 -9.91 5.83 -17.08
CA CYS A 586 -9.75 6.25 -15.69
C CYS A 586 -10.08 5.09 -14.73
N ALA A 587 -9.10 4.24 -14.44
CA ALA A 587 -9.30 3.03 -13.64
C ALA A 587 -8.03 2.62 -12.89
N ASP A 588 -8.23 1.86 -11.80
CA ASP A 588 -7.14 1.13 -11.16
C ASP A 588 -6.48 0.16 -12.16
N ALA A 589 -5.14 0.15 -12.19
CA ALA A 589 -4.38 -0.63 -13.16
C ALA A 589 -4.61 -2.14 -13.00
N GLY A 590 -4.78 -2.63 -11.76
CA GLY A 590 -5.04 -4.04 -11.48
C GLY A 590 -6.41 -4.47 -11.96
N ARG A 591 -7.45 -3.69 -11.65
CA ARG A 591 -8.80 -3.92 -12.19
C ARG A 591 -8.80 -3.97 -13.71
N PHE A 592 -8.15 -3.01 -14.37
CA PHE A 592 -8.06 -2.99 -15.83
C PHE A 592 -7.34 -4.22 -16.39
N LEU A 593 -6.17 -4.57 -15.86
CA LEU A 593 -5.37 -5.70 -16.36
C LEU A 593 -6.11 -7.03 -16.21
N GLN A 594 -6.80 -7.25 -15.09
CA GLN A 594 -7.61 -8.45 -14.85
C GLN A 594 -8.78 -8.54 -15.84
N SER A 595 -9.53 -7.45 -16.01
CA SER A 595 -10.65 -7.41 -16.95
C SER A 595 -10.19 -7.58 -18.40
N LEU A 596 -9.04 -6.99 -18.77
CA LEU A 596 -8.46 -7.13 -20.12
C LEU A 596 -8.01 -8.57 -20.39
N LEU A 597 -7.33 -9.21 -19.43
CA LEU A 597 -6.91 -10.60 -19.57
C LEU A 597 -8.12 -11.53 -19.76
N ALA A 598 -9.13 -11.40 -18.90
CA ALA A 598 -10.37 -12.19 -19.01
C ALA A 598 -11.07 -11.99 -20.36
N LYS A 599 -11.09 -10.75 -20.88
CA LYS A 599 -11.66 -10.45 -22.19
C LYS A 599 -10.87 -11.09 -23.33
N ILE A 600 -9.53 -11.00 -23.29
CA ILE A 600 -8.64 -11.60 -24.29
C ILE A 600 -8.79 -13.13 -24.33
N GLU A 601 -8.96 -13.76 -23.17
CA GLU A 601 -9.20 -15.20 -23.07
C GLU A 601 -10.57 -15.58 -23.61
N ALA A 602 -11.63 -14.89 -23.20
CA ALA A 602 -13.00 -15.15 -23.64
C ALA A 602 -13.17 -15.02 -25.16
N ASP A 603 -12.53 -14.02 -25.76
CA ASP A 603 -12.62 -13.75 -27.21
C ASP A 603 -11.59 -14.54 -28.02
N GLY A 604 -10.68 -15.28 -27.37
CA GLY A 604 -9.60 -15.99 -28.04
C GLY A 604 -8.63 -15.06 -28.78
N VAL A 605 -8.44 -13.83 -28.31
CA VAL A 605 -7.58 -12.83 -28.97
C VAL A 605 -6.15 -13.34 -29.03
N SER A 606 -5.55 -13.24 -30.21
CA SER A 606 -4.15 -13.54 -30.48
C SER A 606 -3.58 -12.49 -31.42
N LEU A 607 -2.33 -12.09 -31.19
CA LEU A 607 -1.67 -11.03 -31.94
C LEU A 607 -0.82 -11.65 -33.05
N ALA A 608 -1.18 -11.36 -34.31
CA ALA A 608 -0.39 -11.77 -35.48
C ALA A 608 0.81 -10.83 -35.72
N ILE A 609 1.75 -10.83 -34.77
CA ILE A 609 2.83 -9.83 -34.67
C ILE A 609 4.24 -10.44 -34.67
N ASP A 610 4.41 -11.67 -35.15
CA ASP A 610 5.72 -12.34 -35.22
C ASP A 610 6.83 -11.49 -35.85
N PRO A 611 6.63 -10.85 -37.03
CA PRO A 611 7.67 -9.99 -37.62
C PRO A 611 8.05 -8.82 -36.71
N TRP A 612 7.08 -8.28 -35.97
CA TRP A 612 7.30 -7.19 -35.02
C TRP A 612 8.08 -7.65 -33.79
N ARG A 613 7.72 -8.80 -33.22
CA ARG A 613 8.46 -9.40 -32.09
C ARG A 613 9.92 -9.67 -32.44
N THR A 614 10.16 -10.25 -33.62
CA THR A 614 11.51 -10.50 -34.12
C THR A 614 12.28 -9.19 -34.27
N ARG A 615 11.67 -8.14 -34.85
CA ARG A 615 12.31 -6.83 -35.00
C ARG A 615 12.73 -6.24 -33.64
N CYS A 616 11.84 -6.28 -32.65
CA CYS A 616 12.15 -5.80 -31.29
C CYS A 616 13.30 -6.57 -30.64
N ARG A 617 13.32 -7.90 -30.77
CA ARG A 617 14.42 -8.75 -30.28
C ARG A 617 15.74 -8.42 -30.95
N THR A 618 15.73 -8.26 -32.28
CA THR A 618 16.93 -7.86 -33.03
C THR A 618 17.49 -6.52 -32.56
N TRP A 619 16.65 -5.52 -32.26
CA TRP A 619 17.14 -4.25 -31.71
C TRP A 619 17.79 -4.39 -30.34
N LYS A 620 17.19 -5.21 -29.46
CA LYS A 620 17.73 -5.49 -28.12
C LYS A 620 19.11 -6.15 -28.19
N GLU A 621 19.28 -7.10 -29.11
CA GLU A 621 20.55 -7.82 -29.32
C GLU A 621 21.60 -6.95 -30.01
N LYS A 622 21.20 -6.18 -31.03
CA LYS A 622 22.11 -5.38 -31.85
C LYS A 622 22.66 -4.15 -31.12
N TYR A 623 21.88 -3.56 -30.20
CA TYR A 623 22.23 -2.31 -29.53
C TYR A 623 22.31 -2.45 -28.00
N PRO A 624 23.22 -3.28 -27.46
CA PRO A 624 23.43 -3.37 -26.02
C PRO A 624 23.97 -2.04 -25.49
N VAL A 625 23.61 -1.69 -24.24
CA VAL A 625 24.12 -0.48 -23.59
C VAL A 625 25.57 -0.68 -23.15
N CYS A 626 25.91 -1.82 -22.54
CA CYS A 626 27.27 -2.12 -22.13
C CYS A 626 28.05 -2.67 -23.33
N LEU A 627 28.89 -1.84 -23.93
CA LEU A 627 29.67 -2.20 -25.12
C LEU A 627 30.93 -3.02 -24.76
N PRO A 628 31.44 -3.87 -25.66
CA PRO A 628 32.67 -4.63 -25.43
C PRO A 628 33.87 -3.77 -25.03
N GLU A 629 34.06 -2.62 -25.66
CA GLU A 629 35.17 -1.70 -25.38
C GLU A 629 35.15 -1.11 -23.96
N TYR A 630 34.00 -1.13 -23.27
CA TYR A 630 33.92 -0.68 -21.88
C TYR A 630 34.67 -1.61 -20.91
N ARG A 631 35.08 -2.80 -21.37
CA ARG A 631 35.91 -3.80 -20.66
C ARG A 631 37.42 -3.55 -20.78
N ASP A 632 37.81 -2.66 -21.70
CA ASP A 632 39.21 -2.40 -22.02
C ASP A 632 39.75 -1.14 -21.31
N ASN A 633 38.94 -0.51 -20.46
CA ASN A 633 39.32 0.69 -19.72
C ASN A 633 40.55 0.39 -18.84
N GLN A 634 41.65 1.12 -19.07
CA GLN A 634 42.86 1.02 -18.27
C GLN A 634 42.77 1.99 -17.08
N ASP A 635 43.27 1.57 -15.91
CA ASP A 635 43.49 2.39 -14.70
C ASP A 635 42.25 2.96 -13.96
N LYS A 636 41.03 2.73 -14.48
CA LYS A 636 39.74 3.07 -13.83
C LYS A 636 38.66 2.06 -14.21
N VAL A 637 37.54 2.05 -13.48
CA VAL A 637 36.39 1.17 -13.74
C VAL A 637 35.30 1.90 -14.53
N ASN A 638 34.90 1.37 -15.69
CA ASN A 638 33.71 1.86 -16.39
C ASN A 638 32.44 1.52 -15.60
N SER A 639 31.56 2.50 -15.35
CA SER A 639 30.34 2.25 -14.54
C SER A 639 29.32 1.32 -15.21
N PHE A 640 29.19 1.35 -16.53
CA PHE A 640 28.28 0.44 -17.23
C PHE A 640 28.79 -0.98 -17.09
N HIS A 641 30.10 -1.20 -17.27
CA HIS A 641 30.71 -2.50 -17.03
C HIS A 641 30.54 -2.97 -15.58
N PHE A 642 30.79 -2.09 -14.60
CA PHE A 642 30.55 -2.39 -13.18
C PHE A 642 29.12 -2.85 -12.91
N VAL A 643 28.12 -2.10 -13.38
CA VAL A 643 26.70 -2.43 -13.20
C VAL A 643 26.36 -3.77 -13.86
N ASP A 644 26.86 -4.02 -15.07
CA ASP A 644 26.64 -5.28 -15.80
C ASP A 644 27.15 -6.47 -14.98
N ARG A 645 28.41 -6.41 -14.54
CA ARG A 645 29.07 -7.44 -13.70
C ARG A 645 28.40 -7.63 -12.34
N LEU A 646 27.91 -6.54 -11.73
CA LEU A 646 27.16 -6.60 -10.47
C LEU A 646 25.81 -7.30 -10.67
N SER A 647 25.06 -6.93 -11.71
CA SER A 647 23.73 -7.50 -11.97
C SER A 647 23.76 -9.01 -12.23
N GLU A 648 24.82 -9.51 -12.88
CA GLU A 648 25.02 -10.94 -13.10
C GLU A 648 25.19 -11.73 -11.79
N ARG A 649 25.86 -11.14 -10.80
CA ARG A 649 26.19 -11.78 -9.51
C ARG A 649 25.06 -11.76 -8.50
N LEU A 650 24.15 -10.79 -8.58
CA LEU A 650 23.08 -10.64 -7.60
C LEU A 650 22.00 -11.73 -7.76
N GLY A 651 21.55 -12.29 -6.63
CA GLY A 651 20.48 -13.28 -6.57
C GLY A 651 19.11 -12.73 -6.94
N SER A 652 18.12 -13.61 -7.13
CA SER A 652 16.73 -13.25 -7.47
C SER A 652 16.00 -12.48 -6.37
N ASP A 653 16.52 -12.46 -5.15
CA ASP A 653 15.95 -11.78 -3.98
C ASP A 653 16.60 -10.41 -3.70
N ALA A 654 17.52 -9.96 -4.56
CA ALA A 654 18.27 -8.72 -4.34
C ALA A 654 17.36 -7.48 -4.38
N VAL A 655 17.56 -6.61 -3.39
CA VAL A 655 17.01 -5.25 -3.38
C VAL A 655 18.13 -4.26 -3.69
N VAL A 656 17.96 -3.54 -4.79
CA VAL A 656 18.93 -2.55 -5.29
C VAL A 656 18.30 -1.17 -5.26
N VAL A 657 18.95 -0.26 -4.55
CA VAL A 657 18.57 1.15 -4.44
C VAL A 657 19.64 1.99 -5.13
N THR A 658 19.22 3.00 -5.87
CA THR A 658 20.16 3.94 -6.49
C THR A 658 19.92 5.36 -6.01
N ASP A 659 21.00 6.11 -5.83
CA ASP A 659 20.95 7.58 -5.77
C ASP A 659 20.88 8.17 -7.19
N MET A 660 20.70 9.48 -7.31
CA MET A 660 20.54 10.18 -8.58
C MET A 660 21.88 10.50 -9.27
N GLY A 661 21.81 10.84 -10.56
CA GLY A 661 22.98 11.11 -11.39
C GLY A 661 23.55 9.81 -11.99
N THR A 662 24.87 9.66 -11.97
CA THR A 662 25.58 8.53 -12.62
C THR A 662 25.11 7.17 -12.10
N SER A 663 24.91 7.03 -10.78
CA SER A 663 24.41 5.79 -10.19
C SER A 663 23.06 5.38 -10.75
N PHE A 664 22.11 6.31 -10.83
CA PHE A 664 20.79 6.06 -11.42
C PHE A 664 20.90 5.77 -12.92
N THR A 665 21.53 6.66 -13.69
CA THR A 665 21.58 6.55 -15.16
C THR A 665 22.24 5.25 -15.60
N CYS A 666 23.44 4.95 -15.10
CA CYS A 666 24.15 3.74 -15.50
C CYS A 666 23.41 2.48 -15.05
N THR A 667 22.86 2.48 -13.83
CA THR A 667 22.11 1.32 -13.34
C THR A 667 20.84 1.09 -14.15
N MET A 668 20.04 2.13 -14.41
CA MET A 668 18.82 1.95 -15.19
C MET A 668 19.09 1.49 -16.60
N GLN A 669 20.17 1.94 -17.25
CA GLN A 669 20.44 1.52 -18.64
C GLN A 669 21.02 0.11 -18.72
N THR A 670 21.80 -0.34 -17.74
CA THR A 670 22.60 -1.57 -17.87
C THR A 670 22.16 -2.71 -16.96
N PHE A 671 21.51 -2.45 -15.84
CA PHE A 671 21.19 -3.49 -14.88
C PHE A 671 20.22 -4.53 -15.47
N ARG A 672 20.66 -5.79 -15.48
CA ARG A 672 19.89 -6.94 -15.96
C ARG A 672 19.06 -7.54 -14.82
N THR A 673 17.83 -7.08 -14.70
CA THR A 673 16.90 -7.51 -13.66
C THR A 673 16.48 -8.98 -13.84
N LYS A 674 16.48 -9.73 -12.74
CA LYS A 674 15.99 -11.11 -12.63
C LYS A 674 14.63 -11.10 -11.94
N ALA A 675 13.83 -12.14 -12.17
CA ALA A 675 12.53 -12.30 -11.49
C ALA A 675 12.71 -12.26 -9.97
N GLY A 676 11.85 -11.51 -9.28
CA GLY A 676 11.87 -11.37 -7.81
C GLY A 676 12.73 -10.22 -7.28
N GLN A 677 13.67 -9.69 -8.07
CA GLN A 677 14.51 -8.57 -7.64
C GLN A 677 13.69 -7.30 -7.51
N ARG A 678 14.20 -6.36 -6.71
CA ARG A 678 13.68 -4.98 -6.63
C ARG A 678 14.75 -4.00 -7.06
N LEU A 679 14.40 -3.06 -7.93
CA LEU A 679 15.30 -2.00 -8.38
C LEU A 679 14.55 -0.67 -8.42
N PHE A 680 14.97 0.30 -7.61
CA PHE A 680 14.27 1.59 -7.54
C PHE A 680 15.15 2.78 -7.12
N THR A 681 14.57 3.98 -7.26
CA THR A 681 15.09 5.26 -6.80
C THR A 681 13.93 6.25 -6.56
N SER A 682 14.23 7.48 -6.13
CA SER A 682 13.30 8.61 -6.08
C SER A 682 13.34 9.40 -7.40
N SER A 683 12.65 8.88 -8.42
CA SER A 683 12.85 9.26 -9.82
C SER A 683 12.19 10.58 -10.21
N GLY A 684 11.05 10.91 -9.63
CA GLY A 684 10.25 12.04 -10.05
C GLY A 684 10.83 13.37 -9.65
N PHE A 685 11.17 13.52 -8.36
CA PHE A 685 11.84 14.72 -7.86
C PHE A 685 13.35 14.66 -8.05
N SER A 686 13.93 13.46 -8.20
CA SER A 686 15.34 13.28 -8.51
C SER A 686 16.28 13.93 -7.47
N SER A 687 15.96 13.76 -6.18
CA SER A 687 16.76 14.31 -5.08
C SER A 687 18.09 13.57 -4.91
N MET A 688 19.21 14.29 -5.02
CA MET A 688 20.51 13.79 -4.56
C MET A 688 20.46 13.54 -3.05
N GLY A 689 21.09 12.44 -2.60
CA GLY A 689 21.11 12.04 -1.20
C GLY A 689 20.00 11.07 -0.83
N PHE A 690 19.11 10.72 -1.75
CA PHE A 690 18.07 9.71 -1.51
C PHE A 690 18.68 8.33 -1.24
N GLY A 691 19.79 7.98 -1.91
CA GLY A 691 20.26 6.60 -2.00
C GLY A 691 20.49 5.93 -0.64
N LEU A 692 21.25 6.58 0.26
CA LEU A 692 21.58 6.01 1.56
C LEU A 692 20.36 5.86 2.48
N PRO A 693 19.56 6.91 2.75
CA PRO A 693 18.33 6.75 3.54
C PRO A 693 17.32 5.77 2.90
N GLY A 694 17.13 5.85 1.58
CA GLY A 694 16.24 4.94 0.85
C GLY A 694 16.64 3.47 1.00
N ALA A 695 17.96 3.16 0.97
CA ALA A 695 18.48 1.82 1.20
C ALA A 695 18.32 1.35 2.66
N ILE A 696 18.47 2.26 3.63
CA ILE A 696 18.20 1.98 5.05
C ILE A 696 16.73 1.56 5.21
N GLY A 697 15.80 2.37 4.71
CA GLY A 697 14.36 2.07 4.76
C GLY A 697 14.00 0.76 4.08
N ALA A 698 14.56 0.50 2.90
CA ALA A 698 14.39 -0.76 2.17
C ALA A 698 14.88 -1.97 2.97
N CYS A 699 16.06 -1.86 3.60
CA CYS A 699 16.66 -2.92 4.41
C CYS A 699 15.76 -3.30 5.59
N PHE A 700 15.25 -2.32 6.33
CA PHE A 700 14.28 -2.56 7.41
C PHE A 700 12.99 -3.22 6.89
N ALA A 701 12.44 -2.72 5.78
CA ALA A 701 11.22 -3.26 5.18
C ALA A 701 11.35 -4.74 4.79
N GLN A 702 12.54 -5.20 4.39
CA GLN A 702 12.79 -6.59 4.05
C GLN A 702 13.37 -7.43 5.18
N GLY A 703 13.24 -7.00 6.44
CA GLY A 703 13.67 -7.78 7.61
C GLY A 703 15.19 -7.81 7.80
N ARG A 704 15.87 -6.68 7.53
CA ARG A 704 17.33 -6.53 7.63
C ARG A 704 18.11 -7.55 6.78
N ARG A 705 17.59 -7.89 5.61
CA ARG A 705 18.33 -8.68 4.61
C ARG A 705 19.28 -7.80 3.81
N LYS A 706 20.23 -8.45 3.14
CA LYS A 706 21.26 -7.79 2.34
C LYS A 706 20.61 -6.85 1.31
N THR A 707 20.99 -5.58 1.37
CA THR A 707 20.50 -4.52 0.47
C THR A 707 21.69 -3.91 -0.25
N ILE A 708 21.56 -3.70 -1.55
CA ILE A 708 22.61 -3.08 -2.37
C ILE A 708 22.25 -1.62 -2.60
N LEU A 709 23.20 -0.73 -2.31
CA LEU A 709 23.12 0.67 -2.68
C LEU A 709 24.17 0.97 -3.74
N ILE A 710 23.77 1.56 -4.85
CA ILE A 710 24.68 2.18 -5.82
C ILE A 710 24.46 3.69 -5.75
N THR A 711 25.47 4.44 -5.32
CA THR A 711 25.41 5.90 -5.15
C THR A 711 26.60 6.57 -5.81
N GLY A 712 26.54 7.88 -6.04
CA GLY A 712 27.69 8.70 -6.41
C GLY A 712 28.35 9.32 -5.17
N ASP A 713 29.62 9.67 -5.29
CA ASP A 713 30.37 10.45 -4.31
C ASP A 713 29.62 11.72 -3.86
N GLY A 714 29.10 12.49 -4.82
CA GLY A 714 28.33 13.69 -4.57
C GLY A 714 26.96 13.46 -3.91
N GLY A 715 26.25 12.41 -4.32
CA GLY A 715 24.94 12.05 -3.77
C GLY A 715 25.04 11.59 -2.33
N LEU A 716 25.98 10.67 -2.07
CA LEU A 716 26.26 10.15 -0.73
C LEU A 716 26.56 11.28 0.26
N GLN A 717 27.35 12.28 -0.13
CA GLN A 717 27.74 13.39 0.73
C GLN A 717 26.55 14.15 1.33
N MET A 718 25.40 14.17 0.66
CA MET A 718 24.19 14.90 1.11
C MET A 718 23.55 14.31 2.37
N ASN A 719 23.73 13.00 2.62
CA ASN A 719 23.16 12.31 3.78
C ASN A 719 24.17 11.33 4.43
N ILE A 720 25.47 11.60 4.31
CA ILE A 720 26.54 10.69 4.76
C ILE A 720 26.54 10.42 6.27
N GLN A 721 25.93 11.32 7.06
CA GLN A 721 25.74 11.14 8.50
C GLN A 721 24.97 9.84 8.83
N GLU A 722 24.17 9.32 7.90
CA GLU A 722 23.40 8.09 8.09
C GLU A 722 24.27 6.81 8.03
N PHE A 723 25.57 6.93 7.74
CA PHE A 723 26.52 5.85 8.05
C PHE A 723 26.46 5.45 9.52
N GLN A 724 26.22 6.40 10.42
CA GLN A 724 26.03 6.08 11.83
C GLN A 724 24.77 5.25 12.08
N THR A 725 23.68 5.51 11.35
CA THR A 725 22.45 4.69 11.40
C THR A 725 22.71 3.27 10.92
N VAL A 726 23.44 3.12 9.81
CA VAL A 726 23.86 1.81 9.28
C VAL A 726 24.72 1.05 10.28
N ALA A 727 25.73 1.71 10.87
CA ALA A 727 26.65 1.12 11.83
C ALA A 727 25.94 0.72 13.13
N HIS A 728 25.10 1.59 13.68
CA HIS A 728 24.36 1.36 14.92
C HIS A 728 23.49 0.10 14.84
N HIS A 729 22.71 -0.03 13.76
CA HIS A 729 21.83 -1.17 13.55
C HIS A 729 22.51 -2.37 12.87
N ARG A 730 23.81 -2.26 12.52
CA ARG A 730 24.58 -3.26 11.78
C ARG A 730 23.85 -3.74 10.52
N LEU A 731 23.23 -2.80 9.79
CA LEU A 731 22.42 -3.15 8.64
C LEU A 731 23.30 -3.76 7.55
N PRO A 732 22.94 -4.90 6.94
CA PRO A 732 23.74 -5.52 5.87
C PRO A 732 23.58 -4.77 4.54
N LEU A 733 24.00 -3.51 4.51
CA LEU A 733 24.05 -2.69 3.31
C LEU A 733 25.43 -2.84 2.68
N ILE A 734 25.44 -3.26 1.42
CA ILE A 734 26.62 -3.16 0.56
C ILE A 734 26.49 -1.89 -0.27
N ILE A 735 27.35 -0.92 0.01
CA ILE A 735 27.28 0.44 -0.53
C ILE A 735 28.40 0.61 -1.55
N PHE A 736 28.04 0.59 -2.83
CA PHE A 736 28.94 0.91 -3.93
C PHE A 736 28.90 2.41 -4.23
N VAL A 737 30.05 3.08 -4.11
CA VAL A 737 30.17 4.52 -4.36
C VAL A 737 30.93 4.75 -5.66
N LEU A 738 30.20 5.19 -6.68
CA LEU A 738 30.72 5.57 -7.98
C LEU A 738 31.43 6.92 -7.89
N ASN A 739 32.73 6.91 -7.65
CA ASN A 739 33.54 8.11 -7.53
C ASN A 739 34.04 8.56 -8.90
N ASN A 740 33.44 9.62 -9.43
CA ASN A 740 33.82 10.27 -10.68
C ASN A 740 34.40 11.69 -10.46
N GLU A 741 34.83 11.99 -9.23
CA GLU A 741 35.44 13.26 -8.82
C GLU A 741 34.50 14.46 -9.05
N GLY A 742 33.26 14.38 -8.56
CA GLY A 742 32.29 15.48 -8.57
C GLY A 742 30.95 15.17 -9.23
N TYR A 743 30.34 16.16 -9.87
CA TYR A 743 28.98 16.08 -10.39
C TYR A 743 28.98 15.81 -11.90
N LEU A 744 29.32 14.57 -12.32
CA LEU A 744 29.48 14.19 -13.74
C LEU A 744 28.39 14.69 -14.69
N THR A 745 27.10 14.56 -14.36
CA THR A 745 26.03 15.05 -15.24
C THR A 745 26.12 16.56 -15.47
N ILE A 746 26.52 17.32 -14.44
CA ILE A 746 26.72 18.77 -14.51
C ILE A 746 28.01 19.09 -15.27
N LYS A 747 29.09 18.34 -15.05
CA LYS A 747 30.35 18.47 -15.81
C LYS A 747 30.10 18.32 -17.31
N LEU A 748 29.44 17.23 -17.71
CA LEU A 748 29.08 16.97 -19.11
C LEU A 748 28.16 18.04 -19.68
N MET A 749 27.16 18.51 -18.91
CA MET A 749 26.27 19.59 -19.37
C MET A 749 27.05 20.89 -19.59
N GLN A 750 27.89 21.29 -18.63
CA GLN A 750 28.67 22.52 -18.68
C GLN A 750 29.69 22.49 -19.80
N GLN A 751 30.38 21.37 -19.98
CA GLN A 751 31.35 21.20 -21.05
C GLN A 751 30.68 21.28 -22.43
N ASN A 752 29.54 20.61 -22.62
CA ASN A 752 28.82 20.60 -23.90
C ASN A 752 28.22 21.96 -24.29
N HIS A 753 27.89 22.83 -23.33
CA HIS A 753 27.20 24.10 -23.61
C HIS A 753 28.08 25.35 -23.44
N PHE A 754 29.06 25.30 -22.54
CA PHE A 754 29.80 26.47 -22.08
C PHE A 754 31.33 26.31 -22.11
N GLY A 755 31.85 25.08 -22.27
CA GLY A 755 33.28 24.80 -22.35
C GLY A 755 34.09 25.17 -21.09
N ARG A 756 33.43 25.24 -19.92
CA ARG A 756 34.05 25.56 -18.62
C ARG A 756 33.28 24.92 -17.47
N TYR A 757 33.99 24.50 -16.42
CA TYR A 757 33.40 23.94 -15.20
C TYR A 757 33.09 25.02 -14.15
N VAL A 758 31.99 24.85 -13.40
CA VAL A 758 31.59 25.72 -12.28
C VAL A 758 30.92 24.86 -11.20
N GLY A 759 31.54 24.76 -10.02
CA GLY A 759 31.01 24.05 -8.86
C GLY A 759 30.65 22.59 -9.11
N SER A 760 31.38 21.92 -10.02
CA SER A 760 31.06 20.56 -10.49
C SER A 760 32.23 19.59 -10.39
N ASP A 761 33.44 20.08 -10.13
CA ASP A 761 34.68 19.30 -10.02
C ASP A 761 35.71 20.01 -9.12
N PRO A 762 36.87 19.38 -8.81
CA PRO A 762 37.91 19.99 -7.99
C PRO A 762 38.48 21.29 -8.60
N SER A 763 38.58 21.38 -9.93
CA SER A 763 39.10 22.58 -10.60
C SER A 763 38.19 23.81 -10.43
N SER A 764 36.90 23.57 -10.14
CA SER A 764 35.88 24.59 -9.92
C SER A 764 35.40 24.69 -8.47
N GLY A 765 36.17 24.13 -7.52
CA GLY A 765 35.96 24.30 -6.07
C GLY A 765 35.06 23.26 -5.41
N LEU A 766 34.65 22.21 -6.12
CA LEU A 766 33.87 21.10 -5.55
C LEU A 766 34.79 19.91 -5.28
N THR A 767 34.85 19.44 -4.03
CA THR A 767 35.57 18.22 -3.67
C THR A 767 34.71 17.36 -2.74
N CYS A 768 34.90 16.04 -2.80
CA CYS A 768 34.35 15.10 -1.85
C CYS A 768 35.48 14.56 -0.95
N PRO A 769 35.21 14.29 0.34
CA PRO A 769 36.18 13.70 1.25
C PRO A 769 36.55 12.26 0.87
N ASP A 770 37.61 11.73 1.47
CA ASP A 770 38.02 10.33 1.32
C ASP A 770 36.96 9.39 1.94
N ILE A 771 36.14 8.79 1.07
CA ILE A 771 34.99 7.97 1.45
C ILE A 771 35.41 6.73 2.26
N VAL A 772 36.54 6.11 1.93
CA VAL A 772 37.05 4.93 2.63
C VAL A 772 37.39 5.30 4.08
N LYS A 773 38.11 6.40 4.29
CA LYS A 773 38.44 6.90 5.63
C LYS A 773 37.19 7.31 6.41
N LEU A 774 36.20 7.90 5.75
CA LEU A 774 34.93 8.24 6.40
C LEU A 774 34.17 6.99 6.84
N ALA A 775 34.04 5.98 5.98
CA ALA A 775 33.40 4.72 6.35
C ALA A 775 34.09 4.07 7.56
N GLN A 776 35.43 4.07 7.57
CA GLN A 776 36.23 3.58 8.70
C GLN A 776 35.99 4.40 9.99
N ALA A 777 35.82 5.71 9.88
CA ALA A 777 35.51 6.57 11.03
C ALA A 777 34.15 6.26 11.68
N TYR A 778 33.18 5.79 10.89
CA TYR A 778 31.90 5.27 11.39
C TYR A 778 31.95 3.79 11.81
N GLY A 779 33.11 3.13 11.68
CA GLY A 779 33.28 1.71 12.01
C GLY A 779 32.73 0.75 10.96
N ILE A 780 32.60 1.19 9.71
CA ILE A 780 32.16 0.36 8.58
C ILE A 780 33.39 -0.09 7.79
N GLU A 781 33.47 -1.40 7.52
CA GLU A 781 34.52 -1.94 6.66
C GLU A 781 34.41 -1.40 5.24
N SER A 782 35.56 -1.11 4.64
CA SER A 782 35.58 -0.45 3.35
C SER A 782 36.83 -0.77 2.53
N GLU A 783 36.66 -0.74 1.21
CA GLU A 783 37.76 -0.83 0.27
C GLU A 783 37.53 0.03 -0.99
N ARG A 784 38.54 0.06 -1.85
CA ARG A 784 38.52 0.77 -3.13
C ARG A 784 38.88 -0.18 -4.26
N ILE A 785 38.07 -0.19 -5.31
CA ILE A 785 38.38 -0.85 -6.58
C ILE A 785 38.80 0.23 -7.58
N GLY A 786 40.10 0.23 -7.90
CA GLY A 786 40.73 1.24 -8.74
C GLY A 786 40.82 0.87 -10.22
N ASP A 787 40.73 -0.42 -10.55
CA ASP A 787 40.95 -0.93 -11.90
C ASP A 787 39.94 -2.02 -12.26
N GLN A 788 39.75 -2.20 -13.56
CA GLN A 788 38.78 -3.15 -14.09
C GLN A 788 39.27 -4.60 -14.07
N LYS A 789 40.58 -4.83 -13.97
CA LYS A 789 41.21 -6.17 -14.00
C LYS A 789 40.86 -6.98 -12.75
N THR A 790 40.80 -6.32 -11.61
CA THR A 790 40.48 -6.95 -10.31
C THR A 790 39.00 -6.90 -9.95
N LEU A 791 38.17 -6.25 -10.78
CA LEU A 791 36.76 -5.96 -10.48
C LEU A 791 35.97 -7.22 -10.11
N ASP A 792 36.09 -8.28 -10.91
CA ASP A 792 35.28 -9.49 -10.74
C ASP A 792 35.58 -10.24 -9.43
N GLU A 793 36.86 -10.45 -9.13
CA GLU A 793 37.31 -11.12 -7.89
C GLU A 793 36.92 -10.29 -6.65
N ARG A 794 37.11 -8.97 -6.73
CA ARG A 794 36.79 -8.05 -5.64
C ARG A 794 35.28 -7.96 -5.40
N LEU A 795 34.47 -7.91 -6.46
CA LEU A 795 33.00 -7.90 -6.34
C LEU A 795 32.49 -9.13 -5.59
N ASP A 796 33.03 -10.32 -5.88
CA ASP A 796 32.62 -11.54 -5.19
C ASP A 796 32.97 -11.48 -3.69
N ALA A 797 34.15 -10.94 -3.34
CA ALA A 797 34.56 -10.73 -1.95
C ALA A 797 33.66 -9.72 -1.21
N VAL A 798 33.39 -8.55 -1.82
CA VAL A 798 32.51 -7.52 -1.27
C VAL A 798 31.10 -8.06 -1.04
N LEU A 799 30.54 -8.77 -2.03
CA LEU A 799 29.20 -9.33 -1.94
C LEU A 799 29.10 -10.47 -0.92
N ALA A 800 30.20 -11.16 -0.61
CA ALA A 800 30.22 -12.19 0.43
C ALA A 800 30.18 -11.62 1.86
N HIS A 801 30.47 -10.32 2.04
CA HIS A 801 30.50 -9.70 3.36
C HIS A 801 29.13 -9.79 4.07
N PRO A 802 29.08 -10.16 5.37
CA PRO A 802 27.83 -10.39 6.08
C PRO A 802 27.21 -9.12 6.68
N GLY A 803 28.03 -8.09 6.94
CA GLY A 803 27.60 -6.83 7.58
C GLY A 803 27.62 -5.64 6.61
N PRO A 804 27.50 -4.40 7.14
CA PRO A 804 27.63 -3.20 6.33
C PRO A 804 29.03 -3.12 5.70
N TYR A 805 29.09 -2.69 4.44
CA TYR A 805 30.34 -2.58 3.70
C TYR A 805 30.29 -1.43 2.71
N VAL A 806 31.35 -0.63 2.61
CA VAL A 806 31.48 0.47 1.64
C VAL A 806 32.57 0.15 0.62
N CYS A 807 32.20 0.02 -0.64
CA CYS A 807 33.13 -0.20 -1.73
C CYS A 807 33.16 1.01 -2.67
N GLU A 808 34.26 1.75 -2.68
CA GLU A 808 34.46 2.87 -3.59
C GLU A 808 34.95 2.37 -4.95
N ILE A 809 34.23 2.71 -6.02
CA ILE A 809 34.56 2.37 -7.41
C ILE A 809 35.14 3.62 -8.06
N LEU A 810 36.45 3.60 -8.37
CA LEU A 810 37.08 4.72 -9.07
C LEU A 810 36.72 4.71 -10.55
N MET A 811 36.05 5.76 -11.00
CA MET A 811 35.62 5.91 -12.39
C MET A 811 36.48 6.91 -13.17
N PRO A 812 36.46 6.84 -14.52
CA PRO A 812 36.92 7.96 -15.34
C PRO A 812 36.07 9.21 -15.03
N PRO A 813 36.70 10.37 -14.74
CA PRO A 813 35.98 11.55 -14.29
C PRO A 813 35.08 12.16 -15.38
N GLU A 814 35.36 11.94 -16.65
CA GLU A 814 34.59 12.49 -17.78
C GLU A 814 33.88 11.40 -18.60
N GLN A 815 33.54 10.26 -17.97
CA GLN A 815 32.87 9.16 -18.67
C GLN A 815 31.53 9.63 -19.30
N PRO A 816 31.29 9.42 -20.60
CA PRO A 816 30.01 9.78 -21.21
C PRO A 816 28.87 8.89 -20.67
N LEU A 817 27.71 9.51 -20.45
CA LEU A 817 26.46 8.80 -20.12
C LEU A 817 25.63 8.62 -21.39
N ILE A 818 25.79 7.47 -22.04
CA ILE A 818 25.23 7.16 -23.37
C ILE A 818 24.68 5.72 -23.42
N PRO A 819 23.67 5.43 -24.26
CA PRO A 819 23.03 6.32 -25.23
C PRO A 819 22.09 7.35 -24.57
N ARG A 820 21.86 8.49 -25.24
CA ARG A 820 20.95 9.53 -24.76
C ARG A 820 20.38 10.38 -25.88
N VAL A 821 19.24 11.01 -25.62
CA VAL A 821 18.72 12.05 -26.52
C VAL A 821 19.67 13.25 -26.49
N SER A 822 20.03 13.72 -27.68
CA SER A 822 20.84 14.92 -27.83
C SER A 822 19.95 16.14 -28.07
N SER A 823 20.46 17.30 -27.69
CA SER A 823 19.88 18.59 -28.06
C SER A 823 20.68 19.22 -29.18
N LEU A 824 20.03 20.08 -29.95
CA LEU A 824 20.61 20.90 -31.01
C LEU A 824 20.40 22.36 -30.65
N LYS A 825 21.42 23.18 -30.86
CA LYS A 825 21.30 24.64 -30.77
C LYS A 825 21.00 25.19 -32.16
N LEU A 826 19.84 25.82 -32.31
CA LEU A 826 19.44 26.50 -33.53
C LEU A 826 20.27 27.77 -33.75
N PRO A 827 20.33 28.33 -34.97
CA PRO A 827 21.06 29.58 -35.25
C PRO A 827 20.61 30.77 -34.39
N ASP A 828 19.34 30.80 -33.97
CA ASP A 828 18.78 31.83 -33.08
C ASP A 828 19.07 31.59 -31.58
N GLY A 829 19.85 30.56 -31.26
CA GLY A 829 20.25 30.21 -29.91
C GLY A 829 19.26 29.35 -29.13
N ARG A 830 18.05 29.09 -29.66
CA ARG A 830 17.11 28.15 -29.03
C ARG A 830 17.68 26.73 -29.04
N ILE A 831 17.40 25.98 -27.98
CA ILE A 831 17.79 24.58 -27.87
C ILE A 831 16.56 23.71 -28.17
N VAL A 832 16.69 22.79 -29.13
CA VAL A 832 15.64 21.84 -29.50
C VAL A 832 16.15 20.42 -29.28
N SER A 833 15.35 19.60 -28.60
CA SER A 833 15.65 18.18 -28.41
C SER A 833 15.41 17.39 -29.69
N LYS A 834 16.33 16.50 -30.04
CA LYS A 834 16.11 15.50 -31.09
C LYS A 834 14.98 14.54 -30.71
N PRO A 835 14.36 13.87 -31.71
CA PRO A 835 13.40 12.80 -31.46
C PRO A 835 14.06 11.63 -30.69
N MET A 836 13.26 10.85 -29.95
CA MET A 836 13.77 9.80 -29.06
C MET A 836 14.46 8.63 -29.79
N GLU A 837 14.14 8.41 -31.06
CA GLU A 837 14.76 7.38 -31.89
C GLU A 837 16.20 7.73 -32.33
N ASP A 838 16.60 9.00 -32.35
CA ASP A 838 17.92 9.45 -32.84
C ASP A 838 18.87 9.74 -31.65
N LEU A 839 19.22 8.68 -30.92
CA LEU A 839 20.09 8.76 -29.74
C LEU A 839 21.57 8.93 -30.12
N TYR A 840 22.27 9.77 -29.35
CA TYR A 840 23.73 9.86 -29.35
C TYR A 840 24.34 8.69 -28.56
N PRO A 841 25.44 8.05 -29.02
CA PRO A 841 26.22 8.34 -30.23
C PRO A 841 25.41 8.04 -31.50
N PHE A 842 25.38 8.94 -32.47
CA PHE A 842 24.45 8.75 -33.59
C PHE A 842 24.84 7.53 -34.45
N LEU A 843 23.83 6.77 -34.89
CA LEU A 843 24.04 5.72 -35.88
C LEU A 843 24.39 6.33 -37.24
N ASP A 844 24.99 5.53 -38.11
CA ASP A 844 25.07 5.87 -39.53
C ASP A 844 23.66 6.15 -40.07
N ARG A 845 23.54 7.06 -41.05
CA ARG A 845 22.22 7.51 -41.52
C ARG A 845 21.47 6.46 -42.33
N GLU A 846 22.18 5.56 -43.01
CA GLU A 846 21.55 4.41 -43.68
C GLU A 846 21.07 3.42 -42.63
N GLU A 847 21.95 3.06 -41.68
CA GLU A 847 21.58 2.16 -40.57
C GLU A 847 20.40 2.71 -39.75
N PHE A 848 20.37 4.00 -39.43
CA PHE A 848 19.26 4.62 -38.72
C PHE A 848 17.95 4.47 -39.50
N ARG A 849 17.95 4.74 -40.81
CA ARG A 849 16.76 4.62 -41.67
C ARG A 849 16.28 3.18 -41.79
N GLU A 850 17.17 2.19 -41.83
CA GLU A 850 16.81 0.77 -41.83
C GLU A 850 16.08 0.31 -40.56
N ASN A 851 16.27 1.03 -39.46
CA ASN A 851 15.59 0.78 -38.18
C ASN A 851 14.27 1.53 -38.05
N MET A 852 13.91 2.38 -39.01
CA MET A 852 12.70 3.19 -38.96
C MET A 852 11.65 2.66 -39.93
N ILE A 853 10.47 2.37 -39.39
CA ILE A 853 9.24 2.01 -40.11
C ILE A 853 8.37 3.25 -40.26
N VAL A 854 8.35 4.11 -39.24
CA VAL A 854 7.68 5.41 -39.27
C VAL A 854 8.70 6.46 -39.73
N ASP A 855 8.35 7.25 -40.73
CA ASP A 855 9.26 8.24 -41.32
C ASP A 855 9.94 9.10 -40.26
N PRO A 856 11.30 9.14 -40.22
CA PRO A 856 12.04 9.96 -39.27
C PRO A 856 11.74 11.45 -39.41
N VAL A 857 11.76 12.16 -38.29
CA VAL A 857 11.64 13.62 -38.28
C VAL A 857 13.02 14.25 -38.20
N GLU A 858 13.49 14.82 -39.31
CA GLU A 858 14.75 15.56 -39.36
C GLU A 858 14.50 17.01 -38.90
N ILE A 859 15.06 17.39 -37.75
CA ILE A 859 14.83 18.72 -37.14
C ILE A 859 15.63 19.84 -37.84
N LEU A 860 16.57 19.51 -38.75
CA LEU A 860 17.52 20.47 -39.34
C LEU A 860 17.55 20.54 -40.88
N ASN A 861 16.46 20.22 -41.57
CA ASN A 861 16.38 20.38 -43.04
C ASN A 861 15.59 21.62 -43.50
N HIS A 862 15.63 22.73 -42.76
CA HIS A 862 15.16 24.04 -43.20
C HIS A 862 16.19 25.14 -42.98
#